data_AF-A0ABD7QVB6-F1
#
_entry.id   AF-A0ABD7QVB6-F1
#
_cell.length_a   1.000
_cell.length_b   1.000
_cell.length_c   1.000
_cell.angle_alpha   90.00
_cell.angle_beta   90.00
_cell.angle_gamma   90.00
#
_symmetry.space_group_name_H-M   'P 1'
#
loop_
_entity.id
_entity.type
_entity.pdbx_description
1 polymer ?
#
loop_
_entity_poly.entity_id
_entity_poly.type
_entity_poly.pdbx_seq_one_letter_code
_entity_poly.pdbx_strand_id
1 'polypeptide(L)'
;MNLHSSPRRRRRIISGAAFATAGVLVALSVPSTAVAAEGDTTIDIIDVNDFHGRIESEGTAVDKAAGAAKLAGVVQSYREANPNTIFASVGDNVGASTFTSLIQQDAPTIDALNAMDLDVSAIGNHELDKGQDDLTGRIEDRADWPYVSANIVKQGTTDPAFEPYSIVEKGGVKVGFIGATTEDLIPGLVSPGGVEGLAMAPIVSQVNKYADQLTDGVDGNGEADVLVLLVHEGAPTNALADATGSGVFGTITSGVSSKVSAIVSAHTHATYNHQIAGPDGTTRPVIQTGSYGVNYGHLQLTVDADKQLTGITSEVKSVNGENRVPADSTSVDAVADIVTAAKAVADVEGSKKLGEITGDLRRAVQSDRTTENRGGESVLGNYIAEVQRSATERNGSQIAFMNPGGLRTDMVYASSGAGDPDGTVTYKEAALVQPFANTLVTEDMTGQQIKDALEQQWQPDGLPRPFLKLGVSDGFAYTYDPAKGRGERITGMTLNGESIALDDTLKVTVNSFLSTGGDNFAAFATGANIADSGQVDLQAQVDYFLANPTVTPPSDQRAVGTTVTPTPEGGFQPGDEISIDLSSLVFSSDDPAAAGTVSVSAGDVELATAEIDPTIVDTNDEQGRATLTFAVPTVESSADAATVRTAARAAATTDEPLVVTLPGGQTITLAVTIPLAAAVDPTDPTEPTDPTDPTDPADPGAGNGDAPGAGNGNGNAPGTDTGTGTDLAGDPADSTNAGGDLAYTGADLTVPGIAAGLLLLAGITALVAVRRKRARTDASVQTD
;
A
#
# COMPACT_ATOMS: atom_id res chain seq x y z
N MET A 1 55.50 87.99 19.92
CA MET A 1 55.92 87.64 21.29
C MET A 1 56.49 86.23 21.26
N ASN A 2 57.80 86.14 21.55
CA ASN A 2 58.65 85.01 21.97
C ASN A 2 58.50 83.64 21.28
N LEU A 3 59.39 83.28 20.34
CA LEU A 3 60.74 82.65 20.47
C LEU A 3 60.64 81.11 20.32
N HIS A 4 60.97 80.52 19.17
CA HIS A 4 62.31 80.09 18.69
C HIS A 4 62.73 78.65 19.03
N SER A 5 63.24 77.98 17.99
CA SER A 5 64.32 76.96 17.95
C SER A 5 64.01 75.46 18.17
N SER A 6 64.22 74.68 17.10
CA SER A 6 64.63 73.27 17.06
C SER A 6 66.07 73.07 17.59
N PRO A 7 66.76 71.91 17.47
CA PRO A 7 66.40 70.48 17.52
C PRO A 7 67.31 69.68 18.52
N ARG A 8 67.12 68.37 18.74
CA ARG A 8 68.21 67.45 19.17
C ARG A 8 67.88 65.95 19.08
N ARG A 9 68.70 65.21 18.31
CA ARG A 9 68.89 63.75 18.38
C ARG A 9 69.62 63.35 19.68
N ARG A 10 69.26 62.24 20.31
CA ARG A 10 70.17 61.34 21.05
C ARG A 10 69.75 59.86 20.98
N ARG A 11 70.77 59.03 20.84
CA ARG A 11 70.82 57.55 20.78
C ARG A 11 70.54 56.91 22.16
N ARG A 12 70.08 55.64 22.17
CA ARG A 12 70.74 54.42 22.77
C ARG A 12 69.69 53.29 22.95
N ILE A 13 69.88 52.12 22.30
CA ILE A 13 70.53 50.85 22.75
C ILE A 13 69.55 49.84 23.41
N ILE A 14 69.32 48.74 22.66
CA ILE A 14 69.28 47.30 23.00
C ILE A 14 68.39 46.80 24.15
N SER A 15 67.47 45.88 23.80
CA SER A 15 67.26 44.51 24.36
C SER A 15 66.10 43.91 23.53
N GLY A 16 66.17 42.77 22.83
CA GLY A 16 66.93 41.55 23.08
C GLY A 16 66.06 40.53 23.81
N ALA A 17 65.07 39.93 23.14
CA ALA A 17 64.45 38.67 23.54
C ALA A 17 63.87 37.96 22.32
N ALA A 18 64.57 36.91 21.90
CA ALA A 18 64.12 35.96 20.90
C ALA A 18 63.03 35.06 21.49
N PHE A 19 61.91 34.91 20.78
CA PHE A 19 61.05 33.74 20.91
C PHE A 19 60.98 33.07 19.54
N ALA A 20 61.67 31.93 19.44
CA ALA A 20 61.51 30.99 18.35
C ALA A 20 60.06 30.45 18.41
N THR A 21 59.26 30.76 17.40
CA THR A 21 57.99 30.09 17.15
C THR A 21 58.13 29.32 15.85
N ALA A 22 58.13 27.99 15.97
CA ALA A 22 58.01 27.07 14.87
C ALA A 22 56.72 27.41 14.09
N GLY A 23 56.86 27.78 12.83
CA GLY A 23 55.73 27.95 11.92
C GLY A 23 55.11 26.60 11.63
N VAL A 24 54.03 26.27 12.33
CA VAL A 24 53.06 25.28 11.87
C VAL A 24 52.29 25.93 10.73
N LEU A 25 52.64 25.56 9.50
CA LEU A 25 51.80 25.77 8.32
C LEU A 25 50.52 24.95 8.53
N VAL A 26 49.49 25.58 9.08
CA VAL A 26 48.13 25.10 8.94
C VAL A 26 47.74 25.38 7.49
N ALA A 27 47.85 24.36 6.66
CA ALA A 27 47.18 24.34 5.36
C ALA A 27 45.68 24.40 5.65
N LEU A 28 45.11 25.60 5.55
CA LEU A 28 43.66 25.78 5.46
C LEU A 28 43.24 25.12 4.15
N SER A 29 42.77 23.88 4.23
CA SER A 29 42.00 23.24 3.18
C SER A 29 40.68 23.99 3.05
N VAL A 30 40.72 25.10 2.33
CA VAL A 30 39.51 25.70 1.77
C VAL A 30 39.00 24.68 0.75
N PRO A 31 37.77 24.15 0.87
CA PRO A 31 37.20 23.36 -0.22
C PRO A 31 37.22 24.27 -1.44
N SER A 32 38.01 23.88 -2.46
CA SER A 32 37.95 24.53 -3.76
C SER A 32 36.58 24.22 -4.32
N THR A 33 35.65 25.16 -4.20
CA THR A 33 34.58 25.28 -5.17
C THR A 33 35.30 25.52 -6.49
N ALA A 34 35.41 24.48 -7.33
CA ALA A 34 35.92 24.64 -8.68
C ALA A 34 35.05 25.71 -9.34
N VAL A 35 35.62 26.89 -9.54
CA VAL A 35 35.00 27.91 -10.37
C VAL A 35 35.06 27.33 -11.77
N ALA A 36 33.90 27.13 -12.40
CA ALA A 36 33.78 26.65 -13.76
C ALA A 36 34.79 27.40 -14.65
N ALA A 37 35.56 26.65 -15.44
CA ALA A 37 36.58 27.22 -16.30
C ALA A 37 35.91 28.09 -17.39
N GLU A 38 36.67 29.03 -17.94
CA GLU A 38 36.19 29.85 -19.06
C GLU A 38 35.83 28.95 -20.26
N GLY A 39 34.55 28.89 -20.61
CA GLY A 39 34.02 28.06 -21.70
C GLY A 39 33.14 26.89 -21.24
N ASP A 40 33.08 26.58 -19.94
CA ASP A 40 32.16 25.57 -19.41
C ASP A 40 30.70 26.01 -19.56
N THR A 41 29.83 25.04 -19.85
CA THR A 41 28.38 25.20 -19.92
C THR A 41 27.73 24.48 -18.75
N THR A 42 26.91 25.19 -17.97
CA THR A 42 26.07 24.59 -16.93
C THR A 42 24.68 24.31 -17.50
N ILE A 43 24.23 23.06 -17.39
CA ILE A 43 22.87 22.63 -17.72
C ILE A 43 22.15 22.27 -16.43
N ASP A 44 20.97 22.83 -16.19
CA ASP A 44 20.09 22.37 -15.11
C ASP A 44 19.01 21.47 -15.71
N ILE A 45 18.77 20.31 -15.11
CA ILE A 45 17.63 19.44 -15.41
C ILE A 45 16.75 19.45 -14.17
N ILE A 46 15.54 19.94 -14.34
CA ILE A 46 14.48 19.85 -13.33
C ILE A 46 13.60 18.68 -13.73
N ASP A 47 13.38 17.75 -12.80
CA ASP A 47 12.56 16.57 -13.07
C ASP A 47 11.41 16.41 -12.08
N VAL A 48 10.35 15.76 -12.56
CA VAL A 48 9.23 15.25 -11.78
C VAL A 48 8.88 13.85 -12.26
N ASN A 49 8.18 13.09 -11.44
CA ASN A 49 7.64 11.79 -11.81
C ASN A 49 6.30 11.57 -11.11
N ASP A 50 5.48 10.65 -11.64
CA ASP A 50 4.22 10.23 -11.02
C ASP A 50 3.32 11.44 -10.67
N PHE A 51 3.21 12.40 -11.60
CA PHE A 51 2.43 13.62 -11.36
C PHE A 51 0.94 13.33 -11.25
N HIS A 52 0.46 12.31 -11.97
CA HIS A 52 -0.90 11.76 -11.95
C HIS A 52 -1.99 12.83 -11.86
N GLY A 53 -1.90 13.85 -12.72
CA GLY A 53 -2.89 14.91 -12.77
C GLY A 53 -3.18 15.65 -11.46
N ARG A 54 -2.25 15.71 -10.50
CA ARG A 54 -2.38 16.55 -9.28
C ARG A 54 -2.15 18.04 -9.60
N ILE A 55 -3.02 18.60 -10.43
CA ILE A 55 -2.94 20.00 -10.88
C ILE A 55 -3.35 20.99 -9.79
N GLU A 56 -4.18 20.57 -8.83
CA GLU A 56 -4.62 21.39 -7.70
C GLU A 56 -3.65 21.27 -6.51
N SER A 57 -3.59 22.33 -5.69
CA SER A 57 -2.80 22.33 -4.46
C SER A 57 -3.58 21.67 -3.31
N GLU A 58 -2.92 20.77 -2.57
CA GLU A 58 -3.44 20.19 -1.33
C GLU A 58 -3.10 21.01 -0.08
N GLY A 59 -2.45 22.17 -0.28
CA GLY A 59 -1.96 23.08 0.75
C GLY A 59 -0.49 23.44 0.56
N THR A 60 0.03 24.22 1.51
CA THR A 60 1.40 24.79 1.44
C THR A 60 2.43 24.06 2.31
N ALA A 61 2.05 22.93 2.91
CA ALA A 61 2.97 22.12 3.71
C ALA A 61 3.94 21.37 2.79
N VAL A 62 5.18 21.17 3.24
CA VAL A 62 6.28 20.64 2.39
C VAL A 62 6.07 19.20 1.94
N ASP A 63 5.24 18.46 2.65
CA ASP A 63 4.87 17.05 2.43
C ASP A 63 3.58 16.91 1.60
N LYS A 64 3.02 18.01 1.09
CA LYS A 64 1.79 18.02 0.30
C LYS A 64 2.02 18.37 -1.15
N ALA A 65 1.14 17.87 -2.02
CA ALA A 65 1.15 18.23 -3.43
C ALA A 65 0.94 19.75 -3.58
N ALA A 66 1.90 20.41 -4.23
CA ALA A 66 1.91 21.87 -4.34
C ALA A 66 0.94 22.40 -5.41
N GLY A 67 0.53 21.55 -6.35
CA GLY A 67 -0.26 21.90 -7.53
C GLY A 67 0.60 22.45 -8.68
N ALA A 68 0.04 22.38 -9.89
CA ALA A 68 0.76 22.68 -11.13
C ALA A 68 1.29 24.13 -11.19
N ALA A 69 0.52 25.11 -10.70
CA ALA A 69 0.94 26.52 -10.75
C ALA A 69 2.18 26.80 -9.90
N LYS A 70 2.32 26.13 -8.74
CA LYS A 70 3.51 26.28 -7.89
C LYS A 70 4.72 25.59 -8.54
N LEU A 71 4.53 24.43 -9.15
CA LEU A 71 5.57 23.74 -9.92
C LEU A 71 6.06 24.60 -11.11
N ALA A 72 5.14 25.21 -11.86
CA ALA A 72 5.49 26.16 -12.93
C ALA A 72 6.39 27.30 -12.41
N GLY A 73 6.11 27.81 -11.21
CA GLY A 73 6.94 28.82 -10.55
C GLY A 73 8.34 28.32 -10.23
N VAL A 74 8.49 27.06 -9.81
CA VAL A 74 9.81 26.45 -9.58
C VAL A 74 10.59 26.37 -10.89
N VAL A 75 10.01 25.75 -11.92
CA VAL A 75 10.66 25.58 -13.25
C VAL A 75 11.08 26.93 -13.83
N GLN A 76 10.17 27.90 -13.81
CA GLN A 76 10.46 29.25 -14.32
C GLN A 76 11.58 29.94 -13.54
N SER A 77 11.63 29.77 -12.21
CA SER A 77 12.71 30.36 -11.41
C SER A 77 14.10 29.78 -11.73
N TYR A 78 14.16 28.53 -12.18
CA TYR A 78 15.39 27.93 -12.67
C TYR A 78 15.76 28.43 -14.07
N ARG A 79 14.79 28.55 -14.99
CA ARG A 79 15.02 29.12 -16.33
C ARG A 79 15.53 30.57 -16.29
N GLU A 80 15.03 31.37 -15.36
CA GLU A 80 15.53 32.75 -15.16
C GLU A 80 16.96 32.80 -14.60
N ALA A 81 17.31 31.86 -13.72
CA ALA A 81 18.65 31.76 -13.16
C ALA A 81 19.66 31.16 -14.16
N ASN A 82 19.22 30.21 -14.98
CA ASN A 82 20.00 29.55 -16.01
C ASN A 82 19.13 29.28 -17.26
N PRO A 83 19.35 29.98 -18.38
CA PRO A 83 18.58 29.75 -19.60
C PRO A 83 18.83 28.36 -20.22
N ASN A 84 19.87 27.65 -19.79
CA ASN A 84 20.14 26.27 -20.16
C ASN A 84 19.46 25.28 -19.21
N THR A 85 18.19 25.53 -18.86
CA THR A 85 17.38 24.64 -18.04
C THR A 85 16.52 23.74 -18.94
N ILE A 86 16.48 22.45 -18.62
CA ILE A 86 15.61 21.43 -19.21
C ILE A 86 14.59 21.03 -18.14
N PHE A 87 13.32 20.93 -18.49
CA PHE A 87 12.29 20.33 -17.66
C PHE A 87 11.95 18.95 -18.22
N ALA A 88 12.11 17.90 -17.42
CA ALA A 88 11.86 16.52 -17.82
C ALA A 88 10.83 15.85 -16.90
N SER A 89 10.12 14.86 -17.42
CA SER A 89 9.26 13.99 -16.63
C SER A 89 9.65 12.53 -16.83
N VAL A 90 9.39 11.69 -15.84
CA VAL A 90 9.70 10.25 -15.88
C VAL A 90 8.42 9.41 -16.01
N GLY A 91 7.39 9.94 -16.66
CA GLY A 91 6.12 9.22 -16.88
C GLY A 91 5.13 9.33 -15.73
N ASP A 92 3.96 8.72 -15.94
CA ASP A 92 2.76 8.83 -15.10
C ASP A 92 2.39 10.29 -14.82
N ASN A 93 2.42 11.10 -15.86
CA ASN A 93 1.89 12.46 -15.79
C ASN A 93 0.36 12.43 -15.72
N VAL A 94 -0.24 11.49 -16.44
CA VAL A 94 -1.68 11.24 -16.55
C VAL A 94 -2.07 9.94 -15.85
N GLY A 95 -3.37 9.60 -15.82
CA GLY A 95 -3.87 8.40 -15.13
C GLY A 95 -3.65 8.45 -13.62
N ALA A 96 -4.26 7.52 -12.89
CA ALA A 96 -4.46 7.59 -11.44
C ALA A 96 -4.81 8.99 -10.91
N SER A 97 -5.55 9.77 -11.70
CA SER A 97 -5.62 11.22 -11.52
C SER A 97 -6.72 11.66 -10.57
N THR A 98 -6.51 12.79 -9.89
CA THR A 98 -7.57 13.38 -9.07
C THR A 98 -8.75 13.83 -9.93
N PHE A 99 -9.94 13.90 -9.32
CA PHE A 99 -11.22 14.08 -10.03
C PHE A 99 -11.19 15.17 -11.11
N THR A 100 -10.63 16.33 -10.82
CA THR A 100 -10.60 17.47 -11.75
C THR A 100 -9.89 17.15 -13.06
N SER A 101 -8.78 16.40 -13.00
CA SER A 101 -8.06 15.95 -14.20
C SER A 101 -8.75 14.74 -14.82
N LEU A 102 -9.12 13.74 -14.00
CA LEU A 102 -9.72 12.49 -14.44
C LEU A 102 -11.00 12.69 -15.26
N ILE A 103 -11.92 13.55 -14.80
CA ILE A 103 -13.20 13.81 -15.47
C ILE A 103 -13.02 14.46 -16.85
N GLN A 104 -11.86 15.08 -17.09
CA GLN A 104 -11.48 15.69 -18.36
C GLN A 104 -10.43 14.87 -19.11
N GLN A 105 -10.27 13.59 -18.75
CA GLN A 105 -9.32 12.67 -19.35
C GLN A 105 -7.89 13.23 -19.34
N ASP A 106 -7.50 13.94 -18.28
CA ASP A 106 -6.17 14.52 -18.07
C ASP A 106 -5.74 15.59 -19.09
N ALA A 107 -6.67 16.07 -19.94
CA ALA A 107 -6.38 17.18 -20.85
C ALA A 107 -5.83 18.43 -20.13
N PRO A 108 -6.37 18.86 -18.95
CA PRO A 108 -5.81 19.99 -18.23
C PRO A 108 -4.41 19.74 -17.66
N THR A 109 -4.08 18.49 -17.37
CA THR A 109 -2.74 18.09 -16.91
C THR A 109 -1.72 18.28 -18.02
N ILE A 110 -2.04 17.79 -19.22
CA ILE A 110 -1.19 17.95 -20.41
C ILE A 110 -1.05 19.44 -20.75
N ASP A 111 -2.14 20.21 -20.71
CA ASP A 111 -2.09 21.67 -20.96
C ASP A 111 -1.21 22.40 -19.95
N ALA A 112 -1.27 22.03 -18.66
CA ALA A 112 -0.44 22.64 -17.64
C ALA A 112 1.06 22.34 -17.88
N LEU A 113 1.41 21.13 -18.30
CA LEU A 113 2.78 20.75 -18.62
C LEU A 113 3.27 21.40 -19.94
N ASN A 114 2.40 21.56 -20.94
CA ASN A 114 2.68 22.36 -22.14
C ASN A 114 2.99 23.82 -21.78
N ALA A 115 2.18 24.43 -20.92
CA ALA A 115 2.40 25.80 -20.45
C ALA A 115 3.67 25.96 -19.58
N MET A 116 4.24 24.85 -19.09
CA MET A 116 5.54 24.79 -18.43
C MET A 116 6.68 24.45 -19.41
N ASP A 117 6.42 24.35 -20.71
CA ASP A 117 7.37 23.91 -21.74
C ASP A 117 8.13 22.64 -21.31
N LEU A 118 7.42 21.57 -20.94
CA LEU A 118 8.06 20.27 -20.68
C LEU A 118 8.88 19.85 -21.91
N ASP A 119 10.16 19.50 -21.74
CA ASP A 119 11.06 19.23 -22.87
C ASP A 119 11.02 17.75 -23.30
N VAL A 120 10.75 16.81 -22.37
CA VAL A 120 10.69 15.35 -22.64
C VAL A 120 9.99 14.62 -21.49
N SER A 121 9.31 13.51 -21.79
CA SER A 121 8.82 12.57 -20.78
C SER A 121 9.15 11.12 -21.13
N ALA A 122 9.49 10.29 -20.15
CA ALA A 122 9.34 8.84 -20.33
C ALA A 122 7.86 8.45 -20.43
N ILE A 123 7.58 7.29 -21.02
CA ILE A 123 6.26 6.63 -20.94
C ILE A 123 6.22 5.83 -19.63
N GLY A 124 5.29 6.17 -18.73
CA GLY A 124 4.93 5.35 -17.58
C GLY A 124 3.81 4.38 -17.89
N ASN A 125 3.38 3.58 -16.91
CA ASN A 125 2.31 2.62 -17.13
C ASN A 125 0.95 3.31 -17.30
N HIS A 126 0.69 4.42 -16.61
CA HIS A 126 -0.59 5.11 -16.64
C HIS A 126 -0.84 5.89 -17.93
N GLU A 127 0.21 6.20 -18.71
CA GLU A 127 0.05 6.66 -20.09
C GLU A 127 -0.65 5.64 -20.99
N LEU A 128 -0.67 4.35 -20.59
CA LEU A 128 -1.25 3.24 -21.35
C LEU A 128 -2.53 2.67 -20.70
N ASP A 129 -3.10 3.31 -19.68
CA ASP A 129 -4.34 2.87 -19.01
C ASP A 129 -5.48 2.60 -20.00
N LYS A 130 -5.63 3.48 -21.00
CA LYS A 130 -6.65 3.42 -22.05
C LYS A 130 -6.13 2.80 -23.35
N GLY A 131 -4.95 2.20 -23.31
CA GLY A 131 -4.29 1.54 -24.43
C GLY A 131 -3.44 2.45 -25.31
N GLN A 132 -2.64 1.84 -26.19
CA GLN A 132 -1.69 2.51 -27.07
C GLN A 132 -2.33 3.49 -28.06
N ASP A 133 -3.59 3.24 -28.47
CA ASP A 133 -4.33 4.14 -29.36
C ASP A 133 -4.69 5.46 -28.67
N ASP A 134 -4.94 5.41 -27.35
CA ASP A 134 -5.20 6.61 -26.56
C ASP A 134 -3.92 7.42 -26.32
N LEU A 135 -2.81 6.73 -26.05
CA LEU A 135 -1.48 7.36 -25.98
C LEU A 135 -1.17 8.10 -27.28
N THR A 136 -1.17 7.39 -28.41
CA THR A 136 -0.75 7.94 -29.70
C THR A 136 -1.77 8.91 -30.34
N GLY A 137 -3.06 8.74 -30.07
CA GLY A 137 -4.14 9.50 -30.72
C GLY A 137 -4.77 10.61 -29.87
N ARG A 138 -4.45 10.71 -28.58
CA ARG A 138 -5.01 11.73 -27.69
C ARG A 138 -3.97 12.39 -26.80
N ILE A 139 -3.11 11.60 -26.15
CA ILE A 139 -2.11 12.12 -25.22
C ILE A 139 -0.97 12.77 -26.01
N GLU A 140 -0.32 12.03 -26.90
CA GLU A 140 0.79 12.53 -27.75
C GLU A 140 0.32 13.66 -28.67
N ASP A 141 -0.87 13.54 -29.28
CA ASP A 141 -1.44 14.60 -30.14
C ASP A 141 -1.70 15.92 -29.40
N ARG A 142 -1.82 15.89 -28.06
CA ARG A 142 -2.00 17.09 -27.22
C ARG A 142 -0.69 17.57 -26.58
N ALA A 143 0.27 16.67 -26.37
CA ALA A 143 1.54 17.00 -25.73
C ALA A 143 2.46 17.75 -26.70
N ASP A 144 3.04 18.86 -26.22
CA ASP A 144 4.03 19.64 -26.97
C ASP A 144 5.47 19.07 -26.81
N TRP A 145 5.60 17.91 -26.16
CA TRP A 145 6.85 17.21 -25.87
C TRP A 145 6.85 15.77 -26.42
N PRO A 146 8.02 15.19 -26.70
CA PRO A 146 8.11 13.78 -27.07
C PRO A 146 8.03 12.87 -25.85
N TYR A 147 7.25 11.79 -25.98
CA TYR A 147 7.30 10.65 -25.09
C TYR A 147 8.36 9.64 -25.54
N VAL A 148 9.11 9.07 -24.60
CA VAL A 148 10.19 8.12 -24.90
C VAL A 148 10.08 6.80 -24.13
N SER A 149 10.29 5.69 -24.82
CA SER A 149 10.51 4.36 -24.21
C SER A 149 11.24 3.43 -25.18
N ALA A 150 12.42 2.98 -24.78
CA ALA A 150 13.26 2.10 -25.59
C ALA A 150 12.88 0.61 -25.47
N ASN A 151 12.14 0.24 -24.43
CA ASN A 151 11.91 -1.17 -24.09
C ASN A 151 10.46 -1.64 -24.23
N ILE A 152 9.54 -0.75 -24.58
CA ILE A 152 8.27 -1.16 -25.20
C ILE A 152 8.54 -1.45 -26.67
N VAL A 153 8.47 -2.72 -27.06
CA VAL A 153 8.85 -3.21 -28.38
C VAL A 153 7.66 -3.84 -29.11
N LYS A 154 7.79 -3.96 -30.43
CA LYS A 154 6.81 -4.71 -31.23
C LYS A 154 6.91 -6.19 -30.89
N GLN A 155 5.75 -6.85 -30.77
CA GLN A 155 5.68 -8.26 -30.38
C GLN A 155 6.54 -9.13 -31.32
N GLY A 156 7.42 -9.94 -30.73
CA GLY A 156 8.30 -10.84 -31.46
C GLY A 156 9.58 -10.20 -32.03
N THR A 157 9.86 -8.92 -31.74
CA THR A 157 11.09 -8.23 -32.17
C THR A 157 11.78 -7.54 -30.98
N THR A 158 12.92 -6.88 -31.24
CA THR A 158 13.57 -5.94 -30.32
C THR A 158 13.53 -4.49 -30.84
N ASP A 159 12.67 -4.25 -31.84
CA ASP A 159 12.45 -2.93 -32.42
C ASP A 159 11.48 -2.17 -31.53
N PRO A 160 11.80 -0.92 -31.15
CA PRO A 160 10.94 -0.15 -30.28
C PRO A 160 9.61 0.15 -30.99
N ALA A 161 8.54 0.17 -30.20
CA ALA A 161 7.21 0.56 -30.66
C ALA A 161 7.00 2.07 -30.63
N PHE A 162 7.72 2.76 -29.74
CA PHE A 162 7.72 4.21 -29.53
C PHE A 162 9.13 4.77 -29.69
N GLU A 163 9.29 6.09 -29.59
CA GLU A 163 10.63 6.68 -29.73
C GLU A 163 11.52 6.30 -28.54
N PRO A 164 12.72 5.73 -28.78
CA PRO A 164 13.53 5.19 -27.70
C PRO A 164 14.23 6.28 -26.88
N TYR A 165 14.44 7.46 -27.48
CA TYR A 165 15.14 8.59 -26.87
C TYR A 165 14.74 9.92 -27.51
N SER A 166 15.06 11.02 -26.83
CA SER A 166 14.99 12.40 -27.34
C SER A 166 16.29 13.13 -27.04
N ILE A 167 16.67 14.10 -27.87
CA ILE A 167 17.87 14.92 -27.67
C ILE A 167 17.44 16.37 -27.50
N VAL A 168 17.81 16.97 -26.36
CA VAL A 168 17.54 18.37 -26.06
C VAL A 168 18.87 19.13 -26.08
N GLU A 169 18.97 20.16 -26.92
CA GLU A 169 20.16 21.01 -27.00
C GLU A 169 19.96 22.32 -26.23
N LYS A 170 20.85 22.61 -25.27
CA LYS A 170 20.89 23.88 -24.52
C LYS A 170 22.35 24.32 -24.39
N GLY A 171 22.63 25.62 -24.58
CA GLY A 171 24.01 26.13 -24.52
C GLY A 171 24.98 25.45 -25.52
N GLY A 172 24.46 24.87 -26.60
CA GLY A 172 25.22 24.07 -27.57
C GLY A 172 25.69 22.72 -27.02
N VAL A 173 25.16 22.24 -25.90
CA VAL A 173 25.35 20.89 -25.35
C VAL A 173 24.11 20.06 -25.66
N LYS A 174 24.29 18.86 -26.20
CA LYS A 174 23.23 17.90 -26.51
C LYS A 174 23.07 16.91 -25.37
N VAL A 175 21.94 16.96 -24.68
CA VAL A 175 21.58 15.98 -23.65
C VAL A 175 20.62 14.96 -24.25
N GLY A 176 21.05 13.71 -24.31
CA GLY A 176 20.24 12.58 -24.76
C GLY A 176 19.47 11.94 -23.60
N PHE A 177 18.15 11.89 -23.71
CA PHE A 177 17.25 11.25 -22.75
C PHE A 177 16.77 9.93 -23.31
N ILE A 178 17.26 8.82 -22.77
CA ILE A 178 16.79 7.47 -23.12
C ILE A 178 15.63 7.13 -22.20
N GLY A 179 14.50 6.70 -22.77
CA GLY A 179 13.32 6.29 -22.01
C GLY A 179 13.31 4.79 -21.72
N ALA A 180 12.72 4.40 -20.59
CA ALA A 180 12.36 3.01 -20.33
C ALA A 180 11.15 2.93 -19.40
N THR A 181 10.36 1.86 -19.51
CA THR A 181 9.13 1.61 -18.75
C THR A 181 9.24 0.26 -18.03
N THR A 182 8.66 0.12 -16.83
CA THR A 182 8.68 -1.13 -16.05
C THR A 182 8.32 -2.35 -16.90
N GLU A 183 9.08 -3.44 -16.74
CA GLU A 183 8.86 -4.69 -17.49
C GLU A 183 7.55 -5.39 -17.07
N ASP A 184 7.00 -5.03 -15.90
CA ASP A 184 5.74 -5.60 -15.38
C ASP A 184 4.50 -5.06 -16.11
N LEU A 185 4.66 -4.00 -16.92
CA LEU A 185 3.59 -3.40 -17.72
C LEU A 185 2.80 -4.44 -18.51
N ILE A 186 3.50 -5.35 -19.20
CA ILE A 186 2.89 -6.43 -19.99
C ILE A 186 3.36 -7.76 -19.41
N PRO A 187 2.45 -8.60 -18.85
CA PRO A 187 0.99 -8.57 -19.04
C PRO A 187 0.18 -7.88 -17.93
N GLY A 188 0.81 -7.25 -16.93
CA GLY A 188 0.19 -7.04 -15.62
C GLY A 188 -0.56 -5.72 -15.42
N LEU A 189 0.06 -4.59 -15.75
CA LEU A 189 -0.37 -3.27 -15.26
C LEU A 189 -1.46 -2.60 -16.11
N VAL A 190 -1.68 -3.06 -17.33
CA VAL A 190 -2.65 -2.46 -18.26
C VAL A 190 -3.57 -3.50 -18.88
N SER A 191 -4.68 -3.06 -19.47
CA SER A 191 -5.60 -3.96 -20.16
C SER A 191 -4.89 -4.68 -21.33
N PRO A 192 -4.92 -6.04 -21.40
CA PRO A 192 -4.26 -6.78 -22.47
C PRO A 192 -4.68 -6.35 -23.88
N GLY A 193 -5.96 -5.95 -24.06
CA GLY A 193 -6.45 -5.44 -25.35
C GLY A 193 -5.87 -4.07 -25.73
N GLY A 194 -5.50 -3.23 -24.75
CA GLY A 194 -4.92 -1.92 -24.99
C GLY A 194 -3.46 -1.96 -25.47
N VAL A 195 -2.77 -3.08 -25.25
CA VAL A 195 -1.36 -3.29 -25.60
C VAL A 195 -1.16 -4.46 -26.57
N GLU A 196 -2.20 -4.82 -27.31
CA GLU A 196 -2.10 -5.87 -28.33
C GLU A 196 -1.00 -5.55 -29.35
N GLY A 197 -0.16 -6.54 -29.67
CA GLY A 197 0.97 -6.37 -30.58
C GLY A 197 2.21 -5.72 -29.97
N LEU A 198 2.19 -5.38 -28.68
CA LEU A 198 3.35 -4.89 -27.92
C LEU A 198 3.94 -6.00 -27.04
N ALA A 199 5.20 -5.82 -26.63
CA ALA A 199 5.90 -6.64 -25.65
C ALA A 199 6.94 -5.81 -24.89
N MET A 200 7.40 -6.31 -23.74
CA MET A 200 8.52 -5.72 -23.00
C MET A 200 9.84 -6.41 -23.38
N ALA A 201 10.84 -5.61 -23.74
CA ALA A 201 12.23 -6.03 -23.82
C ALA A 201 12.99 -5.68 -22.53
N PRO A 202 14.10 -6.37 -22.21
CA PRO A 202 14.87 -6.05 -21.01
C PRO A 202 15.41 -4.61 -21.02
N ILE A 203 15.14 -3.84 -19.97
CA ILE A 203 15.49 -2.42 -19.83
C ILE A 203 16.99 -2.22 -20.06
N VAL A 204 17.83 -2.97 -19.32
CA VAL A 204 19.29 -2.85 -19.41
C VAL A 204 19.79 -3.06 -20.84
N SER A 205 19.24 -4.06 -21.55
CA SER A 205 19.66 -4.38 -22.91
C SER A 205 19.31 -3.27 -23.89
N GLN A 206 18.10 -2.73 -23.82
CA GLN A 206 17.65 -1.68 -24.74
C GLN A 206 18.32 -0.34 -24.43
N VAL A 207 18.41 0.04 -23.15
CA VAL A 207 19.10 1.28 -22.75
C VAL A 207 20.57 1.24 -23.20
N ASN A 208 21.27 0.11 -23.02
CA ASN A 208 22.67 0.01 -23.45
C ASN A 208 22.82 0.07 -24.97
N LYS A 209 21.91 -0.54 -25.74
CA LYS A 209 21.87 -0.45 -27.21
C LYS A 209 21.79 1.01 -27.67
N TYR A 210 20.88 1.80 -27.10
CA TYR A 210 20.72 3.21 -27.48
C TYR A 210 21.84 4.08 -26.91
N ALA A 211 22.34 3.82 -25.71
CA ALA A 211 23.52 4.52 -25.18
C ALA A 211 24.76 4.31 -26.08
N ASP A 212 24.92 3.12 -26.65
CA ASP A 212 25.98 2.85 -27.63
C ASP A 212 25.76 3.63 -28.94
N GLN A 213 24.54 3.63 -29.49
CA GLN A 213 24.21 4.39 -30.69
C GLN A 213 24.44 5.90 -30.52
N LEU A 214 24.02 6.48 -29.40
CA LEU A 214 24.09 7.93 -29.16
C LEU A 214 25.52 8.44 -28.86
N THR A 215 26.51 7.54 -28.82
CA THR A 215 27.91 7.85 -28.47
C THR A 215 28.92 7.14 -29.38
N ASP A 216 28.49 6.61 -30.52
CA ASP A 216 29.37 5.86 -31.42
C ASP A 216 30.16 6.76 -32.39
N GLY A 217 29.85 8.06 -32.44
CA GLY A 217 30.50 9.05 -33.28
C GLY A 217 30.04 9.00 -34.74
N VAL A 218 28.87 8.42 -35.02
CA VAL A 218 28.29 8.33 -36.37
C VAL A 218 27.33 9.49 -36.59
N ASP A 219 27.81 10.51 -37.30
CA ASP A 219 27.01 11.67 -37.67
C ASP A 219 25.65 11.26 -38.30
N GLY A 220 24.56 11.77 -37.72
CA GLY A 220 23.19 11.62 -38.24
C GLY A 220 22.34 10.52 -37.62
N ASN A 221 22.85 9.73 -36.66
CA ASN A 221 22.06 8.76 -35.89
C ASN A 221 21.57 9.28 -34.51
N GLY A 222 21.94 10.52 -34.14
CA GLY A 222 21.56 11.16 -32.87
C GLY A 222 22.66 11.27 -31.81
N GLU A 223 23.87 11.70 -32.15
CA GLU A 223 24.94 11.90 -31.15
C GLU A 223 24.55 12.85 -30.00
N ALA A 224 24.89 12.47 -28.77
CA ALA A 224 24.69 13.24 -27.55
C ALA A 224 26.00 13.40 -26.75
N ASP A 225 26.16 14.55 -26.10
CA ASP A 225 27.33 14.87 -25.28
C ASP A 225 27.19 14.27 -23.86
N VAL A 226 25.96 14.23 -23.36
CA VAL A 226 25.61 13.67 -22.04
C VAL A 226 24.36 12.81 -22.18
N LEU A 227 24.35 11.63 -21.54
CA LEU A 227 23.20 10.73 -21.52
C LEU A 227 22.55 10.69 -20.14
N VAL A 228 21.23 10.79 -20.11
CA VAL A 228 20.38 10.63 -18.92
C VAL A 228 19.35 9.54 -19.22
N LEU A 229 19.17 8.59 -18.29
CA LEU A 229 18.09 7.61 -18.36
C LEU A 229 16.89 8.16 -17.60
N LEU A 230 15.74 8.25 -18.28
CA LEU A 230 14.42 8.44 -17.68
C LEU A 230 13.75 7.07 -17.63
N VAL A 231 13.70 6.44 -16.46
CA VAL A 231 13.17 5.08 -16.31
C VAL A 231 11.96 5.06 -15.39
N HIS A 232 10.83 4.62 -15.92
CA HIS A 232 9.62 4.39 -15.15
C HIS A 232 9.65 3.02 -14.45
N GLU A 233 10.63 2.88 -13.56
CA GLU A 233 10.88 1.77 -12.65
C GLU A 233 11.70 2.33 -11.47
N GLY A 234 11.59 1.74 -10.28
CA GLY A 234 12.17 2.33 -9.09
C GLY A 234 12.46 1.35 -7.96
N ALA A 235 13.20 1.82 -6.95
CA ALA A 235 13.37 1.05 -5.72
C ALA A 235 12.06 1.03 -4.92
N PRO A 236 11.64 -0.12 -4.35
CA PRO A 236 10.40 -0.21 -3.56
C PRO A 236 10.43 0.65 -2.29
N THR A 237 11.61 0.96 -1.76
CA THR A 237 11.76 1.90 -0.64
C THR A 237 12.93 2.86 -0.90
N ASN A 238 13.12 3.84 -0.02
CA ASN A 238 14.26 4.74 -0.10
C ASN A 238 15.60 4.12 0.35
N ALA A 239 15.61 2.87 0.83
CA ALA A 239 16.82 2.20 1.27
C ALA A 239 17.78 1.94 0.09
N LEU A 240 19.06 2.27 0.26
CA LEU A 240 20.08 2.05 -0.78
C LEU A 240 20.18 0.58 -1.21
N ALA A 241 19.94 -0.36 -0.29
CA ALA A 241 19.97 -1.79 -0.58
C ALA A 241 18.91 -2.20 -1.61
N ASP A 242 17.76 -1.53 -1.64
CA ASP A 242 16.70 -1.82 -2.61
C ASP A 242 17.04 -1.27 -4.01
N ALA A 243 17.84 -0.20 -4.06
CA ALA A 243 18.35 0.37 -5.30
C ALA A 243 19.64 -0.29 -5.82
N THR A 244 20.27 -1.19 -5.05
CA THR A 244 21.57 -1.82 -5.40
C THR A 244 21.60 -3.34 -5.24
N GLY A 245 20.55 -3.93 -4.68
CA GLY A 245 20.42 -5.36 -4.44
C GLY A 245 20.13 -6.17 -5.70
N SER A 246 19.76 -7.43 -5.53
CA SER A 246 19.43 -8.33 -6.64
C SER A 246 18.01 -8.18 -7.19
N GLY A 247 17.25 -7.17 -6.75
CA GLY A 247 15.92 -6.88 -7.26
C GLY A 247 15.94 -6.30 -8.68
N VAL A 248 14.76 -6.07 -9.26
CA VAL A 248 14.58 -5.51 -10.61
C VAL A 248 15.37 -4.20 -10.76
N PHE A 249 15.10 -3.22 -9.90
CA PHE A 249 15.77 -1.93 -10.00
C PHE A 249 17.27 -1.97 -9.72
N GLY A 250 17.73 -2.80 -8.77
CA GLY A 250 19.15 -3.03 -8.53
C GLY A 250 19.89 -3.65 -9.73
N THR A 251 19.20 -4.48 -10.52
CA THR A 251 19.72 -5.00 -11.79
C THR A 251 19.84 -3.88 -12.84
N ILE A 252 18.91 -2.93 -12.87
CA ILE A 252 18.97 -1.76 -13.76
C ILE A 252 20.15 -0.86 -13.38
N THR A 253 20.23 -0.44 -12.11
CA THR A 253 21.26 0.53 -11.67
C THR A 253 22.69 -0.01 -11.85
N SER A 254 22.88 -1.31 -11.62
CA SER A 254 24.17 -2.00 -11.78
C SER A 254 24.47 -2.46 -13.21
N GLY A 255 23.46 -2.67 -14.05
CA GLY A 255 23.60 -3.20 -15.42
C GLY A 255 23.64 -2.13 -16.52
N VAL A 256 23.00 -0.98 -16.32
CA VAL A 256 23.01 0.12 -17.30
C VAL A 256 24.42 0.69 -17.45
N SER A 257 24.87 0.81 -18.68
CA SER A 257 26.19 1.30 -19.09
C SER A 257 26.57 2.60 -18.40
N SER A 258 27.82 2.74 -18.00
CA SER A 258 28.35 3.97 -17.38
C SER A 258 28.44 5.16 -18.36
N LYS A 259 28.14 4.95 -19.65
CA LYS A 259 27.87 6.05 -20.61
C LYS A 259 26.67 6.90 -20.18
N VAL A 260 25.69 6.28 -19.50
CA VAL A 260 24.56 6.99 -18.88
C VAL A 260 25.06 7.67 -17.61
N SER A 261 25.05 9.00 -17.63
CA SER A 261 25.63 9.86 -16.59
C SER A 261 24.72 10.06 -15.38
N ALA A 262 23.41 9.84 -15.51
CA ALA A 262 22.42 9.89 -14.43
C ALA A 262 21.25 8.96 -14.72
N ILE A 263 20.64 8.43 -13.66
CA ILE A 263 19.37 7.70 -13.72
C ILE A 263 18.33 8.50 -12.93
N VAL A 264 17.25 8.88 -13.60
CA VAL A 264 16.06 9.49 -12.99
C VAL A 264 14.93 8.46 -13.08
N SER A 265 14.44 8.03 -11.92
CA SER A 265 13.51 6.90 -11.75
C SER A 265 12.12 7.36 -11.29
N ALA A 266 11.14 6.44 -11.30
CA ALA A 266 9.72 6.69 -10.97
C ALA A 266 8.99 5.41 -10.52
N HIS A 267 7.67 5.34 -10.71
CA HIS A 267 6.78 4.18 -10.52
C HIS A 267 6.49 3.84 -9.05
N THR A 268 7.53 3.70 -8.22
CA THR A 268 7.37 3.21 -6.84
C THR A 268 6.98 4.29 -5.83
N HIS A 269 6.84 5.55 -6.26
CA HIS A 269 6.58 6.73 -5.42
C HIS A 269 7.57 6.97 -4.26
N ALA A 270 8.72 6.29 -4.26
CA ALA A 270 9.75 6.49 -3.26
C ALA A 270 10.52 7.81 -3.48
N THR A 271 10.98 8.43 -2.40
CA THR A 271 11.83 9.63 -2.48
C THR A 271 13.26 9.27 -2.08
N TYR A 272 14.20 9.38 -3.02
CA TYR A 272 15.61 9.12 -2.75
C TYR A 272 16.55 9.89 -3.69
N ASN A 273 17.78 10.07 -3.23
CA ASN A 273 18.88 10.61 -4.01
C ASN A 273 20.16 9.85 -3.62
N HIS A 274 20.52 8.86 -4.43
CA HIS A 274 21.65 7.96 -4.18
C HIS A 274 22.78 8.22 -5.15
N GLN A 275 24.00 7.91 -4.71
CA GLN A 275 25.18 7.84 -5.57
C GLN A 275 25.53 6.36 -5.76
N ILE A 276 25.32 5.82 -6.96
CA ILE A 276 25.47 4.39 -7.26
C ILE A 276 26.53 4.19 -8.34
N ALA A 277 27.41 3.20 -8.14
CA ALA A 277 28.42 2.83 -9.12
C ALA A 277 27.81 2.01 -10.26
N GLY A 278 28.06 2.41 -11.50
CA GLY A 278 27.73 1.64 -12.69
C GLY A 278 28.67 0.44 -12.91
N PRO A 279 28.50 -0.31 -14.01
CA PRO A 279 29.26 -1.54 -14.30
C PRO A 279 30.80 -1.38 -14.29
N ASP A 280 31.31 -0.20 -14.64
CA ASP A 280 32.76 0.09 -14.67
C ASP A 280 33.29 0.73 -13.36
N GLY A 281 32.43 0.89 -12.36
CA GLY A 281 32.75 1.54 -11.08
C GLY A 281 32.55 3.06 -11.06
N THR A 282 32.16 3.69 -12.18
CA THR A 282 31.85 5.12 -12.23
C THR A 282 30.58 5.41 -11.44
N THR A 283 30.69 6.26 -10.42
CA THR A 283 29.54 6.67 -9.60
C THR A 283 28.70 7.72 -10.32
N ARG A 284 27.38 7.52 -10.34
CA ARG A 284 26.38 8.46 -10.88
C ARG A 284 25.22 8.69 -9.92
N PRO A 285 24.50 9.82 -10.02
CA PRO A 285 23.25 10.01 -9.30
C PRO A 285 22.16 9.07 -9.82
N VAL A 286 21.39 8.54 -8.87
CA VAL A 286 20.16 7.77 -9.09
C VAL A 286 19.09 8.36 -8.18
N ILE A 287 18.08 9.02 -8.76
CA ILE A 287 17.11 9.83 -8.03
C ILE A 287 15.66 9.49 -8.37
N GLN A 288 14.76 9.70 -7.40
CA GLN A 288 13.30 9.65 -7.59
C GLN A 288 12.66 10.67 -6.65
N THR A 289 11.64 11.38 -7.13
CA THR A 289 11.12 12.58 -6.45
C THR A 289 9.90 12.32 -5.56
N GLY A 290 9.60 11.05 -5.28
CA GLY A 290 8.32 10.69 -4.67
C GLY A 290 7.25 10.66 -5.74
N SER A 291 6.17 11.44 -5.57
CA SER A 291 5.09 11.56 -6.55
C SER A 291 4.33 12.89 -6.38
N TYR A 292 3.35 13.11 -7.26
CA TYR A 292 2.27 14.09 -7.11
C TYR A 292 2.70 15.56 -7.13
N GLY A 293 3.91 15.85 -7.59
CA GLY A 293 4.48 17.20 -7.52
C GLY A 293 4.71 17.69 -6.09
N VAL A 294 4.91 16.76 -5.13
CA VAL A 294 5.36 17.11 -3.77
C VAL A 294 6.81 17.60 -3.81
N ASN A 295 7.67 16.88 -4.52
CA ASN A 295 9.06 17.25 -4.76
C ASN A 295 9.36 17.39 -6.25
N TYR A 296 10.51 17.99 -6.53
CA TYR A 296 11.16 18.00 -7.83
C TYR A 296 12.63 17.57 -7.64
N GLY A 297 13.19 16.95 -8.67
CA GLY A 297 14.60 16.65 -8.77
C GLY A 297 15.34 17.78 -9.47
N HIS A 298 16.59 17.98 -9.10
CA HIS A 298 17.48 18.95 -9.74
C HIS A 298 18.84 18.29 -9.98
N LEU A 299 19.14 18.02 -11.25
CA LEU A 299 20.48 17.67 -11.69
C LEU A 299 21.15 18.92 -12.26
N GLN A 300 22.36 19.22 -11.80
CA GLN A 300 23.20 20.26 -12.40
C GLN A 300 24.42 19.61 -13.05
N LEU A 301 24.54 19.79 -14.36
CA LEU A 301 25.63 19.28 -15.18
C LEU A 301 26.62 20.42 -15.46
N THR A 302 27.92 20.12 -15.33
CA THR A 302 28.99 21.00 -15.83
C THR A 302 29.67 20.30 -16.99
N VAL A 303 29.55 20.89 -18.18
CA VAL A 303 30.10 20.36 -19.43
C VAL A 303 31.17 21.31 -19.93
N ASP A 304 32.36 20.80 -20.21
CA ASP A 304 33.47 21.63 -20.66
C ASP A 304 33.34 22.06 -22.15
N ALA A 305 34.31 22.85 -22.60
CA ALA A 305 34.35 23.35 -23.98
C ALA A 305 34.51 22.24 -25.05
N ASP A 306 35.04 21.07 -24.67
CA ASP A 306 35.19 19.88 -25.52
C ASP A 306 33.96 18.95 -25.43
N LYS A 307 32.86 19.45 -24.84
CA LYS A 307 31.59 18.75 -24.66
C LYS A 307 31.68 17.52 -23.78
N GLN A 308 32.64 17.48 -22.86
CA GLN A 308 32.77 16.40 -21.88
C GLN A 308 32.12 16.78 -20.55
N LEU A 309 31.37 15.85 -19.95
CA LEU A 309 30.83 16.03 -18.60
C LEU A 309 31.97 15.99 -17.58
N THR A 310 32.19 17.10 -16.87
CA THR A 310 33.25 17.23 -15.85
C THR A 310 32.70 17.25 -14.42
N GLY A 311 31.39 17.47 -14.25
CA GLY A 311 30.74 17.42 -12.95
C GLY A 311 29.23 17.22 -13.06
N ILE A 312 28.67 16.49 -12.09
CA ILE A 312 27.24 16.33 -11.89
C ILE A 312 26.90 16.38 -10.41
N THR A 313 25.89 17.15 -10.05
CA THR A 313 25.30 17.16 -8.69
C THR A 313 23.81 16.94 -8.77
N SER A 314 23.24 16.28 -7.75
CA SER A 314 21.82 15.96 -7.67
C SER A 314 21.21 16.40 -6.33
N GLU A 315 20.00 16.92 -6.36
CA GLU A 315 19.18 17.21 -5.17
C GLU A 315 17.72 16.83 -5.42
N VAL A 316 16.99 16.44 -4.37
CA VAL A 316 15.52 16.28 -4.39
C VAL A 316 14.94 17.24 -3.36
N LYS A 317 14.01 18.10 -3.78
CA LYS A 317 13.50 19.21 -2.98
C LYS A 317 11.99 19.32 -3.06
N SER A 318 11.37 19.69 -1.94
CA SER A 318 9.94 20.01 -1.92
C SER A 318 9.62 21.22 -2.81
N VAL A 319 8.60 21.09 -3.65
CA VAL A 319 8.04 22.17 -4.48
C VAL A 319 7.47 23.29 -3.59
N ASN A 320 6.76 22.92 -2.52
CA ASN A 320 6.26 23.86 -1.51
C ASN A 320 7.37 24.48 -0.66
N GLY A 321 8.52 23.79 -0.52
CA GLY A 321 9.71 24.31 0.14
C GLY A 321 10.48 25.37 -0.67
N GLU A 322 10.23 25.47 -1.97
CA GLU A 322 10.88 26.45 -2.85
C GLU A 322 10.31 27.85 -2.62
N ASN A 323 11.19 28.79 -2.27
CA ASN A 323 10.82 30.17 -1.94
C ASN A 323 11.18 31.17 -3.03
N ARG A 324 11.89 30.76 -4.08
CA ARG A 324 12.08 31.58 -5.28
C ARG A 324 10.73 31.87 -5.90
N VAL A 325 10.57 33.14 -6.29
CA VAL A 325 9.42 33.63 -7.03
C VAL A 325 9.97 34.13 -8.36
N PRO A 326 9.53 33.57 -9.50
CA PRO A 326 10.00 34.03 -10.80
C PRO A 326 9.57 35.49 -11.03
N ALA A 327 10.41 36.25 -11.73
CA ALA A 327 10.12 37.62 -12.12
C ALA A 327 9.08 37.67 -13.26
N ASP A 328 9.14 36.71 -14.18
CA ASP A 328 8.17 36.44 -15.21
C ASP A 328 7.16 35.39 -14.73
N SER A 329 5.92 35.81 -14.48
CA SER A 329 4.84 34.93 -14.03
C SER A 329 4.04 34.32 -15.19
N THR A 330 4.42 34.54 -16.46
CA THR A 330 3.58 34.17 -17.62
C THR A 330 3.14 32.70 -17.60
N SER A 331 4.07 31.76 -17.39
CA SER A 331 3.74 30.32 -17.29
C SER A 331 2.94 30.00 -16.03
N VAL A 332 3.25 30.65 -14.90
CA VAL A 332 2.53 30.47 -13.63
C VAL A 332 1.07 30.91 -13.76
N ASP A 333 0.83 32.06 -14.37
CA ASP A 333 -0.50 32.63 -14.59
C ASP A 333 -1.29 31.79 -15.60
N ALA A 334 -0.65 31.36 -16.70
CA ALA A 334 -1.27 30.47 -17.68
C ALA A 334 -1.70 29.13 -17.06
N VAL A 335 -0.84 28.51 -16.25
CA VAL A 335 -1.18 27.27 -15.54
C VAL A 335 -2.29 27.50 -14.51
N ALA A 336 -2.27 28.61 -13.77
CA ALA A 336 -3.33 28.94 -12.83
C ALA A 336 -4.70 29.12 -13.52
N ASP A 337 -4.72 29.71 -14.71
CA ASP A 337 -5.92 29.86 -15.53
C ASP A 337 -6.42 28.49 -16.04
N ILE A 338 -5.51 27.61 -16.49
CA ILE A 338 -5.85 26.23 -16.90
C ILE A 338 -6.50 25.47 -15.74
N VAL A 339 -5.90 25.49 -14.54
CA VAL A 339 -6.47 24.83 -13.36
C VAL A 339 -7.82 25.41 -12.98
N THR A 340 -7.98 26.74 -13.06
CA THR A 340 -9.25 27.41 -12.78
C THR A 340 -10.35 26.98 -13.77
N ALA A 341 -10.03 26.95 -15.06
CA ALA A 341 -10.95 26.48 -16.09
C ALA A 341 -11.32 25.00 -15.92
N ALA A 342 -10.33 24.16 -15.61
CA ALA A 342 -10.51 22.74 -15.37
C ALA A 342 -11.49 22.49 -14.21
N LYS A 343 -11.36 23.23 -13.11
CA LYS A 343 -12.29 23.15 -11.97
C LYS A 343 -13.72 23.51 -12.36
N ALA A 344 -13.90 24.56 -13.16
CA ALA A 344 -15.22 24.96 -13.62
C ALA A 344 -15.88 23.87 -14.50
N VAL A 345 -15.11 23.20 -15.36
CA VAL A 345 -15.60 22.06 -16.15
C VAL A 345 -15.89 20.87 -15.23
N ALA A 346 -15.01 20.56 -14.28
CA ALA A 346 -15.20 19.46 -13.33
C ALA A 346 -16.45 19.66 -12.45
N ASP A 347 -16.79 20.90 -12.08
CA ASP A 347 -18.04 21.19 -11.37
C ASP A 347 -19.28 20.89 -12.21
N VAL A 348 -19.24 21.19 -13.51
CA VAL A 348 -20.35 20.91 -14.44
C VAL A 348 -20.47 19.41 -14.70
N GLU A 349 -19.38 18.76 -15.11
CA GLU A 349 -19.35 17.33 -15.43
C GLU A 349 -19.60 16.48 -14.18
N GLY A 350 -19.06 16.90 -13.05
CA GLY A 350 -19.26 16.26 -11.75
C GLY A 350 -20.69 16.31 -11.23
N SER A 351 -21.50 17.27 -11.67
CA SER A 351 -22.92 17.34 -11.32
C SER A 351 -23.81 16.35 -12.09
N LYS A 352 -23.25 15.65 -13.10
CA LYS A 352 -24.00 14.67 -13.87
C LYS A 352 -24.24 13.42 -13.03
N LYS A 353 -25.41 12.82 -13.23
CA LYS A 353 -25.77 11.53 -12.66
C LYS A 353 -24.82 10.44 -13.14
N LEU A 354 -24.25 9.71 -12.19
CA LEU A 354 -23.48 8.49 -12.37
C LEU A 354 -24.38 7.25 -12.18
N GLY A 355 -25.19 7.24 -11.13
CA GLY A 355 -26.05 6.09 -10.78
C GLY A 355 -27.11 6.44 -9.75
N GLU A 356 -27.71 5.43 -9.13
CA GLU A 356 -28.68 5.57 -8.04
C GLU A 356 -28.33 4.67 -6.85
N ILE A 357 -28.73 5.08 -5.64
CA ILE A 357 -28.73 4.28 -4.43
C ILE A 357 -30.15 4.16 -3.86
N THR A 358 -30.49 3.02 -3.24
CA THR A 358 -31.82 2.80 -2.63
C THR A 358 -31.90 3.17 -1.14
N GLY A 359 -30.77 3.59 -0.55
CA GLY A 359 -30.64 3.99 0.84
C GLY A 359 -29.23 4.54 1.09
N ASP A 360 -28.97 5.07 2.28
CA ASP A 360 -27.67 5.67 2.59
C ASP A 360 -26.56 4.60 2.68
N LEU A 361 -25.40 4.91 2.10
CA LEU A 361 -24.14 4.21 2.33
C LEU A 361 -23.29 5.08 3.27
N ARG A 362 -23.38 4.81 4.58
CA ARG A 362 -22.74 5.64 5.62
C ARG A 362 -21.46 5.01 6.16
N ARG A 363 -20.54 5.86 6.60
CA ARG A 363 -19.48 5.51 7.54
C ARG A 363 -20.06 5.34 8.94
N ALA A 364 -19.31 4.64 9.79
CA ALA A 364 -19.64 4.51 11.20
C ALA A 364 -19.55 5.86 11.92
N VAL A 365 -20.39 6.02 12.94
CA VAL A 365 -20.50 7.25 13.74
C VAL A 365 -20.28 6.97 15.22
N GLN A 366 -19.80 7.98 15.93
CA GLN A 366 -19.73 7.97 17.40
C GLN A 366 -21.13 8.11 18.00
N SER A 367 -21.23 8.00 19.32
CA SER A 367 -22.46 8.14 20.10
C SER A 367 -23.19 9.48 19.91
N ASP A 368 -22.48 10.53 19.47
CA ASP A 368 -23.06 11.82 19.09
C ASP A 368 -23.79 11.80 17.72
N ARG A 369 -23.65 10.69 16.96
CA ARG A 369 -24.22 10.43 15.63
C ARG A 369 -23.83 11.43 14.54
N THR A 370 -22.77 12.20 14.75
CA THR A 370 -22.29 13.24 13.83
C THR A 370 -20.80 13.13 13.55
N THR A 371 -20.02 12.66 14.51
CA THR A 371 -18.58 12.45 14.39
C THR A 371 -18.31 11.06 13.84
N GLU A 372 -17.36 10.95 12.90
CA GLU A 372 -16.90 9.67 12.35
C GLU A 372 -16.32 8.75 13.45
N ASN A 373 -16.72 7.48 13.45
CA ASN A 373 -16.09 6.41 14.22
C ASN A 373 -15.31 5.48 13.29
N ARG A 374 -13.99 5.68 13.18
CA ARG A 374 -13.14 4.77 12.38
C ARG A 374 -12.96 3.39 12.99
N GLY A 375 -13.40 3.19 14.22
CA GLY A 375 -13.34 1.91 14.90
C GLY A 375 -14.55 1.02 14.65
N GLY A 376 -15.62 1.52 14.02
CA GLY A 376 -16.86 0.77 13.79
C GLY A 376 -16.98 0.23 12.37
N GLU A 377 -17.67 -0.89 12.19
CA GLU A 377 -18.04 -1.42 10.87
C GLU A 377 -19.00 -0.45 10.19
N SER A 378 -18.89 -0.33 8.87
CA SER A 378 -19.72 0.59 8.11
C SER A 378 -20.16 0.03 6.78
N VAL A 379 -21.43 0.30 6.45
CA VAL A 379 -22.06 -0.02 5.18
C VAL A 379 -21.22 0.50 4.01
N LEU A 380 -20.72 1.74 4.09
CA LEU A 380 -19.89 2.32 3.04
C LEU A 380 -18.54 1.59 2.89
N GLY A 381 -17.90 1.21 4.00
CA GLY A 381 -16.64 0.47 3.95
C GLY A 381 -16.77 -0.89 3.28
N ASN A 382 -17.83 -1.64 3.61
CA ASN A 382 -18.13 -2.92 2.98
C ASN A 382 -18.48 -2.76 1.49
N TYR A 383 -19.28 -1.75 1.15
CA TYR A 383 -19.61 -1.42 -0.25
C TYR A 383 -18.36 -1.11 -1.08
N ILE A 384 -17.47 -0.23 -0.58
CA ILE A 384 -16.25 0.14 -1.31
C ILE A 384 -15.27 -1.04 -1.42
N ALA A 385 -15.18 -1.89 -0.40
CA ALA A 385 -14.41 -3.12 -0.52
C ALA A 385 -14.97 -4.01 -1.63
N GLU A 386 -16.29 -4.17 -1.73
CA GLU A 386 -16.91 -4.93 -2.83
C GLU A 386 -16.66 -4.32 -4.21
N VAL A 387 -16.74 -2.99 -4.35
CA VAL A 387 -16.37 -2.27 -5.58
C VAL A 387 -14.93 -2.63 -6.00
N GLN A 388 -13.99 -2.62 -5.06
CA GLN A 388 -12.58 -2.92 -5.35
C GLN A 388 -12.36 -4.39 -5.71
N ARG A 389 -13.04 -5.32 -5.02
CA ARG A 389 -13.01 -6.76 -5.36
C ARG A 389 -13.55 -6.99 -6.77
N SER A 390 -14.69 -6.38 -7.11
CA SER A 390 -15.32 -6.51 -8.43
C SER A 390 -14.42 -5.96 -9.55
N ALA A 391 -13.82 -4.78 -9.35
CA ALA A 391 -12.93 -4.17 -10.33
C ALA A 391 -11.64 -4.98 -10.62
N THR A 392 -11.24 -5.82 -9.65
CA THR A 392 -10.04 -6.66 -9.72
C THR A 392 -10.36 -8.16 -9.91
N GLU A 393 -11.61 -8.50 -10.20
CA GLU A 393 -12.02 -9.89 -10.47
C GLU A 393 -11.25 -10.49 -11.65
N ARG A 394 -10.93 -9.68 -12.67
CA ARG A 394 -10.08 -10.07 -13.81
C ARG A 394 -8.66 -10.48 -13.40
N ASN A 395 -8.19 -10.00 -12.25
CA ASN A 395 -6.89 -10.32 -11.65
C ASN A 395 -6.99 -11.50 -10.66
N GLY A 396 -8.17 -12.13 -10.57
CA GLY A 396 -8.46 -13.29 -9.72
C GLY A 396 -8.90 -12.94 -8.30
N SER A 397 -9.18 -11.67 -7.99
CA SER A 397 -9.54 -11.20 -6.65
C SER A 397 -10.73 -11.96 -6.06
N GLN A 398 -10.54 -12.49 -4.85
CA GLN A 398 -11.57 -13.22 -4.09
C GLN A 398 -12.10 -12.41 -2.92
N ILE A 399 -11.24 -11.59 -2.30
CA ILE A 399 -11.56 -10.75 -1.13
C ILE A 399 -10.96 -9.37 -1.36
N ALA A 400 -11.61 -8.32 -0.86
CA ALA A 400 -10.97 -7.02 -0.74
C ALA A 400 -11.18 -6.39 0.65
N PHE A 401 -10.21 -5.54 1.03
CA PHE A 401 -10.27 -4.77 2.27
C PHE A 401 -10.16 -3.26 2.00
N MET A 402 -10.93 -2.48 2.75
CA MET A 402 -10.92 -1.03 2.68
C MET A 402 -10.67 -0.42 4.07
N ASN A 403 -9.65 0.43 4.20
CA ASN A 403 -9.40 1.14 5.45
C ASN A 403 -10.39 2.30 5.65
N PRO A 404 -10.84 2.56 6.90
CA PRO A 404 -11.87 3.55 7.16
C PRO A 404 -11.35 4.98 6.93
N GLY A 405 -10.02 5.20 7.04
CA GLY A 405 -9.40 6.48 6.75
C GLY A 405 -9.48 6.90 5.27
N GLY A 406 -9.55 5.91 4.37
CA GLY A 406 -9.67 6.10 2.93
C GLY A 406 -11.05 6.63 2.49
N LEU A 407 -12.07 6.50 3.35
CA LEU A 407 -13.43 6.98 3.11
C LEU A 407 -13.60 8.40 3.64
N ARG A 408 -13.98 9.35 2.79
CA ARG A 408 -13.91 10.79 3.14
C ARG A 408 -15.27 11.47 3.31
N THR A 409 -16.29 10.96 2.65
CA THR A 409 -17.69 11.37 2.86
C THR A 409 -18.62 10.17 2.79
N ASP A 410 -19.80 10.32 3.37
CA ASP A 410 -20.90 9.39 3.18
C ASP A 410 -21.54 9.62 1.80
N MET A 411 -22.22 8.60 1.28
CA MET A 411 -23.07 8.70 0.11
C MET A 411 -24.52 8.56 0.57
N VAL A 412 -25.28 9.65 0.52
CA VAL A 412 -26.60 9.78 1.14
C VAL A 412 -27.71 9.71 0.09
N TYR A 413 -28.83 9.08 0.45
CA TYR A 413 -30.00 8.96 -0.39
C TYR A 413 -30.71 10.30 -0.58
N ALA A 414 -30.73 11.15 0.45
CA ALA A 414 -31.29 12.48 0.33
C ALA A 414 -30.47 13.31 -0.67
N SER A 415 -31.14 13.90 -1.66
CA SER A 415 -30.51 14.72 -2.68
C SER A 415 -29.66 15.86 -2.11
N SER A 416 -28.51 16.11 -2.74
CA SER A 416 -27.58 17.18 -2.36
C SER A 416 -27.87 18.53 -3.01
N GLY A 417 -28.82 18.60 -3.96
CA GLY A 417 -28.99 19.76 -4.84
C GLY A 417 -30.41 20.05 -5.32
N ALA A 418 -30.67 21.33 -5.64
CA ALA A 418 -31.94 21.73 -6.23
C ALA A 418 -32.10 21.15 -7.64
N GLY A 419 -33.11 20.30 -7.84
CA GLY A 419 -33.37 19.65 -9.14
C GLY A 419 -32.73 18.27 -9.29
N ASP A 420 -32.08 17.77 -8.25
CA ASP A 420 -31.55 16.41 -8.15
C ASP A 420 -32.53 15.54 -7.35
N PRO A 421 -33.07 14.42 -7.88
CA PRO A 421 -34.00 13.57 -7.13
C PRO A 421 -33.27 12.69 -6.11
N ASP A 422 -33.94 12.40 -4.99
CA ASP A 422 -33.41 11.47 -3.98
C ASP A 422 -32.99 10.14 -4.61
N GLY A 423 -31.88 9.60 -4.10
CA GLY A 423 -31.23 8.39 -4.57
C GLY A 423 -30.22 8.64 -5.67
N THR A 424 -30.18 9.81 -6.32
CA THR A 424 -29.18 10.08 -7.35
C THR A 424 -27.78 10.19 -6.76
N VAL A 425 -26.82 9.54 -7.42
CA VAL A 425 -25.40 9.72 -7.14
C VAL A 425 -24.76 10.37 -8.35
N THR A 426 -24.10 11.50 -8.13
CA THR A 426 -23.34 12.22 -9.14
C THR A 426 -21.87 11.76 -9.20
N TYR A 427 -21.19 12.03 -10.31
CA TYR A 427 -19.76 11.76 -10.44
C TYR A 427 -18.93 12.42 -9.32
N LYS A 428 -19.28 13.65 -8.94
CA LYS A 428 -18.57 14.38 -7.89
C LYS A 428 -18.80 13.75 -6.52
N GLU A 429 -20.01 13.29 -6.21
CA GLU A 429 -20.30 12.62 -4.94
C GLU A 429 -19.51 11.32 -4.80
N ALA A 430 -19.46 10.50 -5.85
CA ALA A 430 -18.62 9.30 -5.87
C ALA A 430 -17.12 9.65 -5.67
N ALA A 431 -16.61 10.63 -6.43
CA ALA A 431 -15.23 11.09 -6.32
C ALA A 431 -14.84 11.62 -4.94
N LEU A 432 -15.78 12.24 -4.22
CA LEU A 432 -15.52 12.73 -2.87
C LEU A 432 -15.42 11.60 -1.84
N VAL A 433 -15.95 10.40 -2.10
CA VAL A 433 -15.81 9.24 -1.19
C VAL A 433 -14.35 8.81 -1.11
N GLN A 434 -13.67 8.65 -2.25
CA GLN A 434 -12.28 8.21 -2.37
C GLN A 434 -11.44 9.20 -3.22
N PRO A 435 -11.11 10.38 -2.69
CA PRO A 435 -10.49 11.47 -3.46
C PRO A 435 -8.97 11.31 -3.64
N PHE A 436 -8.39 10.19 -3.23
CA PHE A 436 -6.94 9.99 -3.19
C PHE A 436 -6.37 9.48 -4.50
N ALA A 437 -7.23 8.93 -5.37
CA ALA A 437 -6.83 8.28 -6.60
C ALA A 437 -5.78 7.18 -6.32
N ASN A 438 -6.08 6.31 -5.35
CA ASN A 438 -5.26 5.13 -5.11
C ASN A 438 -5.45 4.14 -6.26
N THR A 439 -4.41 3.40 -6.60
CA THR A 439 -4.54 2.20 -7.41
C THR A 439 -4.99 1.02 -6.57
N LEU A 440 -5.58 0.01 -7.21
CA LEU A 440 -5.99 -1.24 -6.58
C LEU A 440 -4.90 -2.29 -6.80
N VAL A 441 -4.38 -2.84 -5.71
CA VAL A 441 -3.29 -3.81 -5.71
C VAL A 441 -3.85 -5.17 -5.34
N THR A 442 -3.48 -6.19 -6.10
CA THR A 442 -3.81 -7.59 -5.82
C THR A 442 -2.60 -8.34 -5.30
N GLU A 443 -2.80 -9.20 -4.32
CA GLU A 443 -1.75 -9.99 -3.70
C GLU A 443 -2.27 -11.37 -3.26
N ASP A 444 -1.39 -12.36 -3.24
CA ASP A 444 -1.69 -13.69 -2.72
C ASP A 444 -1.37 -13.69 -1.22
N MET A 445 -2.37 -13.93 -0.37
CA MET A 445 -2.22 -13.97 1.08
C MET A 445 -2.68 -15.31 1.64
N THR A 446 -1.91 -15.84 2.59
CA THR A 446 -2.34 -16.98 3.40
C THR A 446 -3.44 -16.59 4.39
N GLY A 447 -4.26 -17.54 4.83
CA GLY A 447 -5.23 -17.32 5.90
C GLY A 447 -4.58 -16.74 7.16
N GLN A 448 -3.36 -17.16 7.52
CA GLN A 448 -2.61 -16.57 8.63
C GLN A 448 -2.32 -15.08 8.40
N GLN A 449 -1.90 -14.68 7.19
CA GLN A 449 -1.64 -13.27 6.88
C GLN A 449 -2.92 -12.43 6.89
N ILE A 450 -4.03 -12.98 6.40
CA ILE A 450 -5.34 -12.33 6.48
C ILE A 450 -5.76 -12.15 7.95
N LYS A 451 -5.59 -13.19 8.78
CA LYS A 451 -5.81 -13.11 10.22
C LYS A 451 -4.94 -12.02 10.85
N ASP A 452 -3.66 -11.97 10.51
CA ASP A 452 -2.73 -10.97 11.06
C ASP A 452 -3.14 -9.55 10.67
N ALA A 453 -3.61 -9.33 9.43
CA ALA A 453 -4.16 -8.04 8.99
C ALA A 453 -5.41 -7.65 9.79
N LEU A 454 -6.32 -8.59 10.03
CA LEU A 454 -7.51 -8.35 10.85
C LEU A 454 -7.17 -8.08 12.33
N GLU A 455 -6.15 -8.73 12.90
CA GLU A 455 -5.64 -8.45 14.25
C GLU A 455 -5.01 -7.05 14.36
N GLN A 456 -4.45 -6.54 13.26
CA GLN A 456 -3.86 -5.20 13.19
C GLN A 456 -4.90 -4.07 13.24
N GLN A 457 -6.20 -4.37 13.09
CA GLN A 457 -7.26 -3.40 13.35
C GLN A 457 -7.17 -2.80 14.76
N TRP A 458 -6.76 -3.60 15.75
CA TRP A 458 -6.35 -3.11 17.06
C TRP A 458 -4.95 -2.51 16.98
N GLN A 459 -4.91 -1.18 16.97
CA GLN A 459 -3.71 -0.39 16.73
C GLN A 459 -2.74 -0.46 17.91
N PRO A 460 -1.43 -0.22 17.70
CA PRO A 460 -0.46 -0.12 18.78
C PRO A 460 -0.88 0.84 19.90
N ASP A 461 -0.57 0.47 21.14
CA ASP A 461 -0.89 1.26 22.33
C ASP A 461 -0.34 2.69 22.25
N GLY A 462 -1.14 3.66 22.69
CA GLY A 462 -0.75 5.07 22.75
C GLY A 462 -1.00 5.87 21.47
N LEU A 463 -1.48 5.24 20.40
CA LEU A 463 -1.95 5.95 19.22
C LEU A 463 -3.30 6.65 19.47
N PRO A 464 -3.56 7.80 18.81
CA PRO A 464 -4.80 8.56 18.99
C PRO A 464 -6.06 7.83 18.50
N ARG A 465 -5.88 6.81 17.65
CA ARG A 465 -6.95 5.94 17.15
C ARG A 465 -6.60 4.51 17.55
N PRO A 466 -7.23 3.94 18.59
CA PRO A 466 -6.88 2.61 19.11
C PRO A 466 -7.42 1.47 18.23
N PHE A 467 -8.38 1.76 17.36
CA PHE A 467 -9.00 0.80 16.45
C PHE A 467 -9.20 1.44 15.07
N LEU A 468 -8.90 0.69 14.00
CA LEU A 468 -9.27 1.01 12.62
C LEU A 468 -9.99 -0.20 12.01
N LYS A 469 -11.31 -0.12 11.84
CA LYS A 469 -12.12 -1.22 11.32
C LYS A 469 -12.05 -1.27 9.80
N LEU A 470 -11.55 -2.37 9.27
CA LEU A 470 -11.52 -2.63 7.83
C LEU A 470 -12.95 -2.94 7.35
N GLY A 471 -13.36 -2.27 6.27
CA GLY A 471 -14.48 -2.74 5.45
C GLY A 471 -14.05 -3.96 4.65
N VAL A 472 -14.97 -4.91 4.47
CA VAL A 472 -14.69 -6.19 3.81
C VAL A 472 -15.67 -6.44 2.67
N SER A 473 -15.19 -7.04 1.57
CA SER A 473 -15.99 -7.32 0.37
C SER A 473 -17.09 -8.35 0.63
N ASP A 474 -18.01 -8.49 -0.34
CA ASP A 474 -19.14 -9.41 -0.18
C ASP A 474 -18.68 -10.86 -0.02
N GLY A 475 -19.44 -11.62 0.76
CA GLY A 475 -19.13 -13.02 1.09
C GLY A 475 -18.03 -13.25 2.12
N PHE A 476 -17.14 -12.29 2.40
CA PHE A 476 -16.14 -12.42 3.47
C PHE A 476 -16.72 -12.00 4.82
N ALA A 477 -16.54 -12.84 5.85
CA ALA A 477 -16.93 -12.53 7.21
C ALA A 477 -15.98 -13.16 8.23
N TYR A 478 -15.89 -12.57 9.43
CA TYR A 478 -15.06 -13.08 10.51
C TYR A 478 -15.70 -12.89 11.89
N THR A 479 -15.30 -13.74 12.84
CA THR A 479 -15.65 -13.63 14.25
C THR A 479 -14.42 -13.27 15.07
N TYR A 480 -14.62 -12.56 16.19
CA TYR A 480 -13.52 -12.21 17.07
C TYR A 480 -13.94 -12.18 18.55
N ASP A 481 -13.00 -12.40 19.47
CA ASP A 481 -13.22 -12.29 20.90
C ASP A 481 -12.61 -10.97 21.42
N PRO A 482 -13.44 -9.95 21.75
CA PRO A 482 -12.93 -8.66 22.19
C PRO A 482 -12.18 -8.73 23.53
N ALA A 483 -12.40 -9.77 24.34
CA ALA A 483 -11.76 -9.94 25.64
C ALA A 483 -10.32 -10.47 25.54
N LYS A 484 -9.92 -11.01 24.38
CA LYS A 484 -8.57 -11.56 24.20
C LYS A 484 -7.50 -10.49 23.98
N GLY A 485 -6.25 -10.90 24.16
CA GLY A 485 -5.07 -10.09 23.88
C GLY A 485 -4.93 -9.78 22.39
N ARG A 486 -4.20 -8.70 22.09
CA ARG A 486 -3.88 -8.32 20.70
C ARG A 486 -3.10 -9.45 20.01
N GLY A 487 -3.54 -9.87 18.82
CA GLY A 487 -2.97 -11.00 18.08
C GLY A 487 -3.73 -12.31 18.27
N GLU A 488 -4.66 -12.37 19.23
CA GLU A 488 -5.41 -13.58 19.58
C GLU A 488 -6.94 -13.39 19.49
N ARG A 489 -7.42 -12.27 18.95
CA ARG A 489 -8.84 -11.91 18.94
C ARG A 489 -9.61 -12.60 17.83
N ILE A 490 -9.07 -12.71 16.63
CA ILE A 490 -9.76 -13.33 15.51
C ILE A 490 -9.94 -14.82 15.78
N THR A 491 -11.19 -15.27 15.84
CA THR A 491 -11.57 -16.64 16.20
C THR A 491 -11.96 -17.49 15.00
N GLY A 492 -12.37 -16.87 13.89
CA GLY A 492 -12.75 -17.56 12.66
C GLY A 492 -12.88 -16.60 11.48
N MET A 493 -12.67 -17.12 10.28
CA MET A 493 -12.85 -16.41 9.02
C MET A 493 -13.59 -17.31 8.03
N THR A 494 -14.43 -16.72 7.21
CA THR A 494 -15.22 -17.42 6.19
C THR A 494 -15.28 -16.62 4.90
N LEU A 495 -15.39 -17.34 3.77
CA LEU A 495 -15.70 -16.78 2.46
C LEU A 495 -16.88 -17.57 1.88
N ASN A 496 -17.98 -16.88 1.58
CA ASN A 496 -19.24 -17.48 1.10
C ASN A 496 -19.77 -18.60 2.02
N GLY A 497 -19.55 -18.45 3.33
CA GLY A 497 -19.95 -19.42 4.36
C GLY A 497 -18.98 -20.59 4.55
N GLU A 498 -17.95 -20.74 3.70
CA GLU A 498 -16.90 -21.74 3.86
C GLU A 498 -15.79 -21.22 4.76
N SER A 499 -15.29 -22.04 5.68
CA SER A 499 -14.21 -21.65 6.60
C SER A 499 -12.87 -21.54 5.88
N ILE A 500 -12.11 -20.51 6.22
CA ILE A 500 -10.74 -20.28 5.73
C ILE A 500 -9.74 -20.86 6.74
N ALA A 501 -8.95 -21.84 6.31
CA ALA A 501 -7.83 -22.36 7.08
C ALA A 501 -6.64 -21.39 7.05
N LEU A 502 -5.75 -21.48 8.04
CA LEU A 502 -4.61 -20.56 8.15
C LEU A 502 -3.56 -20.75 7.04
N ASP A 503 -3.52 -21.91 6.40
CA ASP A 503 -2.64 -22.25 5.28
C ASP A 503 -3.31 -22.09 3.90
N ASP A 504 -4.61 -21.80 3.83
CA ASP A 504 -5.28 -21.47 2.57
C ASP A 504 -4.66 -20.22 1.96
N THR A 505 -4.51 -20.18 0.64
CA THR A 505 -4.04 -18.99 -0.08
C THR A 505 -5.18 -18.39 -0.89
N LEU A 506 -5.45 -17.10 -0.68
CA LEU A 506 -6.49 -16.36 -1.37
C LEU A 506 -5.91 -15.13 -2.08
N LYS A 507 -6.52 -14.78 -3.21
CA LYS A 507 -6.22 -13.52 -3.89
C LYS A 507 -6.96 -12.37 -3.21
N VAL A 508 -6.20 -11.46 -2.60
CA VAL A 508 -6.73 -10.31 -1.85
C VAL A 508 -6.48 -9.03 -2.63
N THR A 509 -7.43 -8.12 -2.60
CA THR A 509 -7.28 -6.74 -3.12
C THR A 509 -7.30 -5.72 -2.01
N VAL A 510 -6.36 -4.79 -2.06
CA VAL A 510 -6.33 -3.62 -1.20
C VAL A 510 -5.97 -2.39 -2.03
N ASN A 511 -6.28 -1.20 -1.53
CA ASN A 511 -5.75 0.02 -2.15
C ASN A 511 -4.22 0.12 -1.94
N SER A 512 -3.54 0.86 -2.81
CA SER A 512 -2.07 0.98 -2.78
C SER A 512 -1.51 1.49 -1.46
N PHE A 513 -2.25 2.33 -0.73
CA PHE A 513 -1.87 2.77 0.62
C PHE A 513 -1.81 1.60 1.61
N LEU A 514 -2.78 0.69 1.60
CA LEU A 514 -2.76 -0.52 2.44
C LEU A 514 -1.69 -1.52 2.00
N SER A 515 -1.49 -1.71 0.69
CA SER A 515 -0.50 -2.68 0.15
C SER A 515 0.93 -2.44 0.63
N THR A 516 1.26 -1.20 1.00
CA THR A 516 2.58 -0.81 1.53
C THR A 516 2.62 -0.78 3.06
N GLY A 517 1.58 -1.28 3.74
CA GLY A 517 1.48 -1.33 5.19
C GLY A 517 0.94 -0.06 5.84
N GLY A 518 0.24 0.79 5.08
CA GLY A 518 -0.42 2.00 5.59
C GLY A 518 -1.35 1.71 6.77
N ASP A 519 -1.61 2.72 7.61
CA ASP A 519 -2.43 2.60 8.83
C ASP A 519 -1.96 1.49 9.81
N ASN A 520 -0.67 1.15 9.78
CA ASN A 520 -0.04 0.07 10.55
C ASN A 520 -0.51 -1.35 10.18
N PHE A 521 -1.07 -1.55 8.98
CA PHE A 521 -1.46 -2.85 8.47
C PHE A 521 -0.30 -3.57 7.76
N ALA A 522 0.81 -3.78 8.47
CA ALA A 522 2.04 -4.34 7.92
C ALA A 522 1.86 -5.75 7.29
N ALA A 523 0.80 -6.49 7.63
CA ALA A 523 0.53 -7.80 7.03
C ALA A 523 0.32 -7.73 5.51
N PHE A 524 -0.33 -6.67 5.01
CA PHE A 524 -0.54 -6.44 3.56
C PHE A 524 0.76 -6.14 2.80
N ALA A 525 1.86 -5.81 3.50
CA ALA A 525 3.17 -5.65 2.84
C ALA A 525 3.93 -6.99 2.69
N THR A 526 3.34 -8.09 3.17
CA THR A 526 3.99 -9.42 3.19
C THR A 526 3.39 -10.43 2.23
N GLY A 527 2.33 -10.05 1.50
CA GLY A 527 1.73 -10.90 0.47
C GLY A 527 2.74 -11.29 -0.61
N ALA A 528 2.43 -12.38 -1.31
CA ALA A 528 3.19 -12.81 -2.47
C ALA A 528 2.51 -12.32 -3.76
N ASN A 529 3.25 -12.30 -4.88
CA ASN A 529 2.70 -11.95 -6.19
C ASN A 529 1.91 -10.63 -6.17
N ILE A 530 2.42 -9.65 -5.42
CA ILE A 530 1.87 -8.30 -5.33
C ILE A 530 1.94 -7.68 -6.73
N ALA A 531 0.79 -7.25 -7.23
CA ALA A 531 0.66 -6.64 -8.54
C ALA A 531 -0.36 -5.51 -8.48
N ASP A 532 0.05 -4.33 -8.93
CA ASP A 532 -0.89 -3.24 -9.21
C ASP A 532 -1.79 -3.67 -10.39
N SER A 533 -3.10 -3.50 -10.24
CA SER A 533 -4.06 -3.88 -11.28
C SER A 533 -4.20 -2.83 -12.39
N GLY A 534 -3.57 -1.66 -12.23
CA GLY A 534 -3.77 -0.47 -13.06
C GLY A 534 -5.13 0.19 -12.89
N GLN A 535 -6.00 -0.36 -12.02
CA GLN A 535 -7.32 0.21 -11.75
C GLN A 535 -7.22 1.25 -10.64
N VAL A 536 -7.83 2.40 -10.87
CA VAL A 536 -7.88 3.52 -9.91
C VAL A 536 -9.18 3.43 -9.14
N ASP A 537 -9.15 3.69 -7.83
CA ASP A 537 -10.30 3.56 -6.93
C ASP A 537 -11.56 4.29 -7.42
N LEU A 538 -11.45 5.54 -7.86
CA LEU A 538 -12.56 6.29 -8.44
C LEU A 538 -13.08 5.67 -9.74
N GLN A 539 -12.19 5.25 -10.64
CA GLN A 539 -12.60 4.64 -11.91
C GLN A 539 -13.31 3.31 -11.65
N ALA A 540 -12.81 2.50 -10.71
CA ALA A 540 -13.47 1.27 -10.26
C ALA A 540 -14.89 1.53 -9.74
N GLN A 541 -15.10 2.60 -8.97
CA GLN A 541 -16.43 2.98 -8.50
C GLN A 541 -17.35 3.45 -9.64
N VAL A 542 -16.83 4.23 -10.60
CA VAL A 542 -17.57 4.66 -11.79
C VAL A 542 -18.02 3.43 -12.59
N ASP A 543 -17.11 2.51 -12.88
CA ASP A 543 -17.40 1.30 -13.65
C ASP A 543 -18.40 0.40 -12.93
N TYR A 544 -18.30 0.32 -11.60
CA TYR A 544 -19.27 -0.42 -10.78
C TYR A 544 -20.69 0.14 -10.92
N PHE A 545 -20.86 1.47 -10.89
CA PHE A 545 -22.18 2.09 -11.12
C PHE A 545 -22.68 1.93 -12.55
N LEU A 546 -21.79 1.92 -13.55
CA LEU A 546 -22.18 1.65 -14.94
C LEU A 546 -22.67 0.21 -15.11
N ALA A 547 -22.06 -0.76 -14.41
CA ALA A 547 -22.47 -2.15 -14.39
C ALA A 547 -23.72 -2.39 -13.49
N ASN A 548 -23.86 -1.61 -12.42
CA ASN A 548 -24.93 -1.68 -11.43
C ASN A 548 -25.61 -0.31 -11.27
N PRO A 549 -26.52 0.07 -12.19
CA PRO A 549 -27.09 1.43 -12.22
C PRO A 549 -27.85 1.84 -10.96
N THR A 550 -28.31 0.85 -10.19
CA THR A 550 -28.96 1.03 -8.88
C THR A 550 -28.24 0.16 -7.86
N VAL A 551 -27.69 0.78 -6.81
CA VAL A 551 -26.99 0.13 -5.71
C VAL A 551 -27.88 0.08 -4.48
N THR A 552 -28.02 -1.11 -3.90
CA THR A 552 -28.69 -1.29 -2.61
C THR A 552 -27.64 -1.42 -1.51
N PRO A 553 -27.73 -0.63 -0.43
CA PRO A 553 -26.81 -0.76 0.70
C PRO A 553 -26.77 -2.20 1.25
N PRO A 554 -25.58 -2.76 1.52
CA PRO A 554 -25.48 -4.03 2.23
C PRO A 554 -26.08 -3.88 3.64
N SER A 555 -26.79 -4.91 4.09
CA SER A 555 -27.43 -4.97 5.41
C SER A 555 -26.83 -6.04 6.31
N ASP A 556 -25.87 -6.81 5.80
CA ASP A 556 -25.24 -7.93 6.50
C ASP A 556 -24.03 -7.46 7.32
N GLN A 557 -23.90 -8.00 8.51
CA GLN A 557 -22.82 -7.69 9.45
C GLN A 557 -21.66 -8.67 9.24
N ARG A 558 -20.48 -8.18 8.89
CA ARG A 558 -19.38 -9.06 8.42
C ARG A 558 -18.32 -9.31 9.48
N ALA A 559 -18.41 -8.64 10.62
CA ALA A 559 -17.45 -8.78 11.71
C ALA A 559 -18.13 -8.82 13.08
N VAL A 560 -18.38 -10.01 13.62
CA VAL A 560 -19.13 -10.17 14.87
C VAL A 560 -18.24 -10.53 16.05
N GLY A 561 -18.38 -9.78 17.14
CA GLY A 561 -17.72 -10.06 18.39
C GLY A 561 -18.46 -11.18 19.14
N THR A 562 -17.71 -12.19 19.59
CA THR A 562 -18.24 -13.39 20.24
C THR A 562 -17.35 -13.79 21.42
N THR A 563 -17.91 -13.84 22.61
CA THR A 563 -17.30 -14.46 23.78
C THR A 563 -18.23 -15.57 24.27
N VAL A 564 -17.77 -16.82 24.22
CA VAL A 564 -18.56 -17.99 24.63
C VAL A 564 -17.98 -18.56 25.92
N THR A 565 -18.83 -19.12 26.78
CA THR A 565 -18.39 -19.95 27.92
C THR A 565 -17.33 -20.95 27.45
N PRO A 566 -16.15 -21.03 28.09
CA PRO A 566 -15.10 -21.96 27.68
C PRO A 566 -15.61 -23.40 27.66
N THR A 567 -15.39 -24.09 26.54
CA THR A 567 -15.77 -25.50 26.40
C THR A 567 -15.02 -26.36 27.43
N PRO A 568 -15.74 -27.14 28.27
CA PRO A 568 -15.11 -28.05 29.23
C PRO A 568 -14.23 -29.12 28.54
N GLU A 569 -13.25 -29.64 29.27
CA GLU A 569 -12.50 -30.82 28.82
C GLU A 569 -13.47 -32.01 28.67
N GLY A 570 -13.61 -32.53 27.45
CA GLY A 570 -14.59 -33.56 27.11
C GLY A 570 -15.89 -33.03 26.48
N GLY A 571 -15.99 -31.73 26.21
CA GLY A 571 -17.15 -31.10 25.57
C GLY A 571 -18.30 -30.81 26.55
N PHE A 572 -19.27 -30.03 26.08
CA PHE A 572 -20.47 -29.72 26.86
C PHE A 572 -21.35 -30.96 27.06
N GLN A 573 -22.00 -31.05 28.22
CA GLN A 573 -22.93 -32.13 28.58
C GLN A 573 -24.37 -31.61 28.72
N PRO A 574 -25.39 -32.46 28.54
CA PRO A 574 -26.78 -32.07 28.78
C PRO A 574 -26.99 -31.46 30.17
N GLY A 575 -27.60 -30.27 30.21
CA GLY A 575 -27.80 -29.48 31.41
C GLY A 575 -26.69 -28.49 31.77
N ASP A 576 -25.54 -28.52 31.08
CA ASP A 576 -24.51 -27.48 31.25
C ASP A 576 -25.06 -26.13 30.79
N GLU A 577 -24.76 -25.07 31.56
CA GLU A 577 -25.13 -23.70 31.21
C GLU A 577 -24.08 -23.09 30.28
N ILE A 578 -24.54 -22.51 29.18
CA ILE A 578 -23.72 -21.80 28.19
C ILE A 578 -24.21 -20.37 28.11
N SER A 579 -23.25 -19.44 28.13
CA SER A 579 -23.47 -18.02 27.84
C SER A 579 -22.68 -17.61 26.60
N ILE A 580 -23.32 -16.82 25.74
CA ILE A 580 -22.73 -16.22 24.55
C ILE A 580 -22.95 -14.72 24.64
N ASP A 581 -21.87 -13.97 24.79
CA ASP A 581 -21.88 -12.52 24.66
C ASP A 581 -21.54 -12.14 23.22
N LEU A 582 -22.40 -11.34 22.62
CA LEU A 582 -22.29 -10.87 21.25
C LEU A 582 -22.14 -9.35 21.20
N SER A 583 -21.37 -8.87 20.22
CA SER A 583 -21.19 -7.46 19.90
C SER A 583 -20.97 -7.27 18.40
N SER A 584 -21.00 -6.02 17.95
CA SER A 584 -21.07 -5.65 16.53
C SER A 584 -22.24 -6.35 15.83
N LEU A 585 -23.47 -6.17 16.35
CA LEU A 585 -24.68 -6.75 15.73
C LEU A 585 -25.47 -5.74 14.88
N VAL A 586 -25.09 -4.46 14.91
CA VAL A 586 -25.73 -3.38 14.15
C VAL A 586 -24.68 -2.35 13.72
N PHE A 587 -24.93 -1.67 12.60
CA PHE A 587 -24.13 -0.51 12.24
C PHE A 587 -24.47 0.68 13.14
N SER A 588 -23.44 1.40 13.62
CA SER A 588 -23.63 2.60 14.46
C SER A 588 -24.47 3.70 13.79
N SER A 589 -24.53 3.72 12.45
CA SER A 589 -25.33 4.66 11.67
C SER A 589 -26.81 4.31 11.57
N ASP A 590 -27.22 3.08 11.90
CA ASP A 590 -28.59 2.61 11.78
C ASP A 590 -29.52 3.22 12.83
N ASP A 591 -30.82 3.19 12.57
CA ASP A 591 -31.84 3.57 13.56
C ASP A 591 -31.82 2.57 14.72
N PRO A 592 -31.50 3.01 15.96
CA PRO A 592 -31.50 2.14 17.13
C PRO A 592 -32.83 1.41 17.36
N ALA A 593 -33.96 1.97 16.90
CA ALA A 593 -35.28 1.35 17.02
C ALA A 593 -35.44 0.10 16.13
N ALA A 594 -34.56 -0.11 15.15
CA ALA A 594 -34.59 -1.22 14.22
C ALA A 594 -33.71 -2.42 14.64
N ALA A 595 -33.04 -2.35 15.80
CA ALA A 595 -32.05 -3.34 16.23
C ALA A 595 -32.58 -4.77 16.34
N GLY A 596 -33.85 -4.96 16.73
CA GLY A 596 -34.49 -6.27 16.76
C GLY A 596 -33.88 -7.26 17.76
N THR A 597 -33.91 -8.55 17.40
CA THR A 597 -33.47 -9.66 18.26
C THR A 597 -32.44 -10.53 17.55
N VAL A 598 -31.61 -11.21 18.35
CA VAL A 598 -30.68 -12.25 17.92
C VAL A 598 -31.05 -13.55 18.61
N SER A 599 -30.93 -14.68 17.91
CA SER A 599 -31.16 -16.00 18.47
C SER A 599 -29.96 -16.92 18.27
N VAL A 600 -29.87 -17.99 19.06
CA VAL A 600 -28.92 -19.07 18.87
C VAL A 600 -29.66 -20.40 18.80
N SER A 601 -29.23 -21.24 17.87
CA SER A 601 -29.79 -22.55 17.59
C SER A 601 -28.70 -23.62 17.47
N ALA A 602 -29.09 -24.88 17.60
CA ALA A 602 -28.27 -26.03 17.21
C ALA A 602 -29.17 -27.01 16.47
N GLY A 603 -28.77 -27.41 15.26
CA GLY A 603 -29.68 -28.08 14.32
C GLY A 603 -30.97 -27.27 14.12
N ASP A 604 -32.12 -27.92 14.27
CA ASP A 604 -33.45 -27.29 14.16
C ASP A 604 -33.99 -26.72 15.50
N VAL A 605 -33.18 -26.70 16.57
CA VAL A 605 -33.61 -26.31 17.91
C VAL A 605 -33.12 -24.90 18.26
N GLU A 606 -34.03 -23.95 18.42
CA GLU A 606 -33.73 -22.63 19.02
C GLU A 606 -33.48 -22.78 20.54
N LEU A 607 -32.33 -22.31 21.00
CA LEU A 607 -31.85 -22.49 22.37
C LEU A 607 -32.07 -21.24 23.23
N ALA A 608 -31.87 -20.05 22.66
CA ALA A 608 -32.13 -18.77 23.31
C ALA A 608 -32.34 -17.66 22.27
N THR A 609 -33.04 -16.61 22.69
CA THR A 609 -33.25 -15.37 21.94
C THR A 609 -33.13 -14.17 22.89
N ALA A 610 -32.53 -13.07 22.42
CA ALA A 610 -32.33 -11.84 23.17
C ALA A 610 -32.55 -10.59 22.31
N GLU A 611 -33.03 -9.52 22.93
CA GLU A 611 -33.08 -8.18 22.31
C GLU A 611 -31.67 -7.61 22.19
N ILE A 612 -31.40 -6.89 21.09
CA ILE A 612 -30.12 -6.24 20.85
C ILE A 612 -30.11 -4.87 21.53
N ASP A 613 -29.07 -4.56 22.31
CA ASP A 613 -28.76 -3.23 22.83
C ASP A 613 -27.99 -2.41 21.77
N PRO A 614 -28.62 -1.43 21.09
CA PRO A 614 -27.99 -0.67 20.01
C PRO A 614 -27.07 0.45 20.51
N THR A 615 -26.78 0.53 21.80
CA THR A 615 -25.95 1.61 22.36
C THR A 615 -24.55 1.61 21.73
N ILE A 616 -24.22 2.71 21.05
CA ILE A 616 -22.94 2.93 20.39
C ILE A 616 -21.80 2.95 21.42
N VAL A 617 -20.70 2.30 21.07
CA VAL A 617 -19.44 2.38 21.82
C VAL A 617 -18.46 3.20 21.01
N ASP A 618 -18.00 4.31 21.57
CA ASP A 618 -17.09 5.19 20.85
C ASP A 618 -15.74 4.51 20.61
N THR A 619 -15.14 4.78 19.46
CA THR A 619 -13.77 4.37 19.04
C THR A 619 -13.53 2.89 18.75
N ASN A 620 -14.52 2.02 18.90
CA ASN A 620 -14.46 0.60 18.53
C ASN A 620 -15.80 0.15 17.93
N ASP A 621 -15.93 -1.15 17.70
CA ASP A 621 -17.10 -1.76 17.06
C ASP A 621 -17.92 -2.63 18.02
N GLU A 622 -18.01 -2.26 19.29
CA GLU A 622 -18.67 -3.10 20.30
C GLU A 622 -20.15 -2.70 20.56
N GLN A 623 -20.78 -1.99 19.63
CA GLN A 623 -22.20 -1.67 19.66
C GLN A 623 -23.09 -2.85 19.23
N GLY A 624 -24.40 -2.79 19.51
CA GLY A 624 -25.30 -3.88 19.17
C GLY A 624 -24.99 -5.12 20.01
N ARG A 625 -25.17 -5.03 21.33
CA ARG A 625 -24.79 -6.13 22.23
C ARG A 625 -25.98 -7.00 22.61
N ALA A 626 -25.73 -8.29 22.80
CA ALA A 626 -26.71 -9.21 23.36
C ALA A 626 -26.01 -10.32 24.14
N THR A 627 -26.65 -10.82 25.20
CA THR A 627 -26.20 -11.99 25.95
C THR A 627 -27.27 -13.07 25.83
N LEU A 628 -26.87 -14.24 25.33
CA LEU A 628 -27.72 -15.42 25.19
C LEU A 628 -27.27 -16.45 26.22
N THR A 629 -28.16 -16.85 27.13
CA THR A 629 -27.87 -17.89 28.14
C THR A 629 -28.89 -19.02 28.02
N PHE A 630 -28.41 -20.25 27.91
CA PHE A 630 -29.25 -21.44 27.81
C PHE A 630 -28.57 -22.64 28.48
N ALA A 631 -29.35 -23.67 28.80
CA ALA A 631 -28.82 -24.96 29.20
C ALA A 631 -28.80 -25.90 27.99
N VAL A 632 -27.75 -26.71 27.85
CA VAL A 632 -27.69 -27.76 26.82
C VAL A 632 -28.93 -28.66 26.96
N PRO A 633 -29.73 -28.86 25.90
CA PRO A 633 -30.99 -29.61 26.00
C PRO A 633 -30.80 -31.01 26.60
N THR A 634 -31.70 -31.37 27.51
CA THR A 634 -31.77 -32.74 28.04
C THR A 634 -32.75 -33.55 27.19
N VAL A 635 -32.50 -34.85 27.05
CA VAL A 635 -33.24 -35.79 26.18
C VAL A 635 -34.73 -35.92 26.54
N GLU A 636 -35.24 -35.28 27.61
CA GLU A 636 -36.61 -35.43 28.10
C GLU A 636 -37.56 -34.25 27.82
N SER A 637 -37.20 -33.26 26.99
CA SER A 637 -38.07 -32.08 26.77
C SER A 637 -38.79 -32.02 25.42
N SER A 638 -39.31 -33.15 24.91
CA SER A 638 -40.37 -33.12 23.90
C SER A 638 -41.54 -34.04 24.29
N ALA A 639 -42.65 -33.37 24.66
CA ALA A 639 -44.04 -33.86 24.78
C ALA A 639 -44.37 -35.06 25.71
N ASP A 640 -45.24 -34.78 26.69
CA ASP A 640 -46.21 -35.69 27.35
C ASP A 640 -45.86 -37.19 27.43
N ALA A 641 -45.27 -37.63 28.55
CA ALA A 641 -45.38 -39.03 28.97
C ALA A 641 -45.23 -39.21 30.49
N ALA A 642 -46.36 -39.30 31.17
CA ALA A 642 -46.42 -40.16 32.34
C ALA A 642 -46.31 -41.62 31.89
N THR A 643 -45.54 -42.40 32.64
CA THR A 643 -45.50 -43.87 32.78
C THR A 643 -44.35 -44.64 32.10
N VAL A 644 -43.73 -45.47 32.95
CA VAL A 644 -42.81 -46.60 32.71
C VAL A 644 -41.32 -46.26 32.58
N ARG A 645 -40.64 -46.31 33.74
CA ARG A 645 -39.19 -46.47 33.85
C ARG A 645 -38.80 -47.91 33.48
N THR A 646 -38.28 -48.07 32.28
CA THR A 646 -37.40 -49.18 31.89
C THR A 646 -36.10 -48.58 31.39
N ALA A 647 -34.97 -49.17 31.78
CA ALA A 647 -33.61 -48.63 31.64
C ALA A 647 -33.39 -47.90 30.30
N ALA A 648 -33.28 -46.58 30.37
CA ALA A 648 -32.99 -45.73 29.21
C ALA A 648 -31.61 -46.11 28.67
N ARG A 649 -31.59 -46.65 27.45
CA ARG A 649 -30.39 -46.65 26.60
C ARG A 649 -30.02 -45.17 26.44
N ALA A 650 -28.77 -44.79 26.68
CA ALA A 650 -28.34 -43.42 26.39
C ALA A 650 -28.74 -43.11 24.94
N ALA A 651 -29.58 -42.09 24.74
CA ALA A 651 -29.92 -41.67 23.40
C ALA A 651 -28.63 -41.34 22.67
N ALA A 652 -28.46 -41.84 21.45
CA ALA A 652 -27.36 -41.40 20.61
C ALA A 652 -27.48 -39.88 20.48
N THR A 653 -26.38 -39.15 20.66
CA THR A 653 -26.34 -37.70 20.44
C THR A 653 -25.50 -37.40 19.21
N THR A 654 -25.86 -36.36 18.46
CA THR A 654 -24.99 -35.73 17.45
C THR A 654 -24.46 -34.42 18.03
N ASP A 655 -23.19 -34.13 17.77
CA ASP A 655 -22.61 -32.83 18.13
C ASP A 655 -23.01 -31.82 17.06
N GLU A 656 -23.88 -30.89 17.43
CA GLU A 656 -24.41 -29.87 16.52
C GLU A 656 -23.71 -28.53 16.80
N PRO A 657 -23.27 -27.79 15.77
CA PRO A 657 -22.68 -26.48 15.95
C PRO A 657 -23.72 -25.46 16.40
N LEU A 658 -23.27 -24.49 17.19
CA LEU A 658 -24.10 -23.33 17.55
C LEU A 658 -24.18 -22.36 16.37
N VAL A 659 -25.40 -22.04 15.94
CA VAL A 659 -25.70 -21.11 14.86
C VAL A 659 -26.44 -19.91 15.42
N VAL A 660 -25.79 -18.75 15.39
CA VAL A 660 -26.37 -17.46 15.75
C VAL A 660 -27.12 -16.89 14.56
N THR A 661 -28.36 -16.49 14.73
CA THR A 661 -29.17 -15.83 13.69
C THR A 661 -29.41 -14.37 14.07
N LEU A 662 -28.88 -13.47 13.25
CA LEU A 662 -29.00 -12.02 13.38
C LEU A 662 -30.31 -11.51 12.77
N PRO A 663 -30.71 -10.26 13.06
CA PRO A 663 -31.80 -9.60 12.35
C PRO A 663 -31.64 -9.72 10.82
N GLY A 664 -32.74 -9.97 10.12
CA GLY A 664 -32.72 -10.18 8.66
C GLY A 664 -32.38 -11.61 8.23
N GLY A 665 -32.07 -12.52 9.16
CA GLY A 665 -31.88 -13.95 8.88
C GLY A 665 -30.44 -14.34 8.53
N GLN A 666 -29.48 -13.43 8.70
CA GLN A 666 -28.06 -13.75 8.56
C GLN A 666 -27.63 -14.72 9.66
N THR A 667 -26.86 -15.75 9.29
CA THR A 667 -26.41 -16.80 10.22
C THR A 667 -24.91 -16.80 10.40
N ILE A 668 -24.44 -17.01 11.63
CA ILE A 668 -23.03 -17.17 11.99
C ILE A 668 -22.86 -18.48 12.73
N THR A 669 -21.99 -19.34 12.21
CA THR A 669 -21.68 -20.63 12.85
C THR A 669 -20.49 -20.45 13.78
N LEU A 670 -20.67 -20.75 15.06
CA LEU A 670 -19.59 -20.70 16.06
C LEU A 670 -18.80 -22.02 16.03
N ALA A 671 -17.52 -21.97 16.37
CA ALA A 671 -16.66 -23.16 16.49
C ALA A 671 -17.00 -24.06 17.70
N VAL A 672 -18.12 -23.79 18.39
CA VAL A 672 -18.59 -24.51 19.57
C VAL A 672 -19.73 -25.43 19.15
N THR A 673 -19.66 -26.69 19.57
CA THR A 673 -20.73 -27.68 19.38
C THR A 673 -21.35 -28.08 20.72
N ILE A 674 -22.60 -28.52 20.67
CA ILE A 674 -23.31 -29.11 21.82
C ILE A 674 -23.93 -30.45 21.41
N PRO A 675 -24.04 -31.42 22.35
CA PRO A 675 -24.71 -32.67 22.06
C PRO A 675 -26.23 -32.48 22.00
N LEU A 676 -26.85 -32.85 20.88
CA LEU A 676 -28.30 -32.96 20.74
C LEU A 676 -28.73 -34.41 20.54
N ALA A 677 -29.93 -34.77 20.99
CA ALA A 677 -30.46 -36.11 20.79
C ALA A 677 -30.63 -36.40 19.29
N ALA A 678 -30.05 -37.50 18.80
CA ALA A 678 -30.15 -37.90 17.41
C ALA A 678 -31.62 -38.17 17.05
N ALA A 679 -32.08 -37.60 15.93
CA ALA A 679 -33.42 -37.85 15.43
C ALA A 679 -33.60 -39.36 15.15
N VAL A 680 -34.59 -39.98 15.80
CA VAL A 680 -34.93 -41.39 15.55
C VAL A 680 -35.76 -41.43 14.27
N ASP A 681 -35.23 -42.00 13.19
CA ASP A 681 -36.03 -42.29 11.99
C ASP A 681 -37.11 -43.33 12.35
N PRO A 682 -38.41 -43.01 12.27
CA PRO A 682 -39.46 -43.94 12.65
C PRO A 682 -39.63 -45.14 11.69
N THR A 683 -38.78 -45.33 10.67
CA THR A 683 -38.99 -46.38 9.66
C THR A 683 -37.74 -47.17 9.27
N ASP A 684 -37.18 -47.95 10.19
CA ASP A 684 -36.42 -49.16 9.82
C ASP A 684 -37.10 -50.43 10.38
N PRO A 685 -37.85 -51.20 9.55
CA PRO A 685 -38.50 -52.43 9.99
C PRO A 685 -37.53 -53.63 10.11
N THR A 686 -36.21 -53.41 10.14
CA THR A 686 -35.22 -54.50 10.17
C THR A 686 -34.49 -54.73 11.50
N GLU A 687 -34.83 -54.02 12.59
CA GLU A 687 -34.35 -54.38 13.93
C GLU A 687 -35.26 -55.44 14.60
N PRO A 688 -34.74 -56.60 15.04
CA PRO A 688 -35.55 -57.72 15.50
C PRO A 688 -36.09 -57.47 16.91
N THR A 689 -37.41 -57.36 17.05
CA THR A 689 -38.11 -57.27 18.34
C THR A 689 -39.11 -58.41 18.52
N ASP A 690 -38.67 -59.67 18.58
CA ASP A 690 -39.41 -60.71 19.33
C ASP A 690 -38.59 -61.99 19.58
N PRO A 691 -38.19 -62.31 20.83
CA PRO A 691 -37.59 -63.59 21.18
C PRO A 691 -38.60 -64.74 21.29
N THR A 692 -39.86 -64.56 20.87
CA THR A 692 -40.93 -65.57 20.98
C THR A 692 -41.49 -66.09 19.65
N ASP A 693 -40.90 -65.73 18.51
CA ASP A 693 -41.29 -66.29 17.19
C ASP A 693 -40.72 -67.70 16.99
N PRO A 694 -41.56 -68.76 16.91
CA PRO A 694 -41.13 -70.15 16.77
C PRO A 694 -40.78 -70.54 15.32
N THR A 695 -40.64 -69.59 14.39
CA THR A 695 -40.33 -69.86 12.98
C THR A 695 -38.88 -69.56 12.56
N ASP A 696 -38.01 -69.16 13.50
CA ASP A 696 -36.58 -68.96 13.24
C ASP A 696 -35.77 -70.27 13.39
N PRO A 697 -35.14 -70.80 12.32
CA PRO A 697 -34.39 -72.03 12.37
C PRO A 697 -32.93 -71.77 12.75
N ALA A 698 -32.64 -71.76 14.05
CA ALA A 698 -31.30 -72.00 14.55
C ALA A 698 -31.29 -73.29 15.37
N ASP A 699 -30.60 -74.34 14.89
CA ASP A 699 -29.66 -75.12 15.71
C ASP A 699 -28.81 -76.12 14.85
N PRO A 700 -27.81 -76.86 15.38
CA PRO A 700 -26.39 -76.55 15.28
C PRO A 700 -25.57 -77.70 14.67
N GLY A 701 -24.26 -77.53 14.45
CA GLY A 701 -23.42 -78.67 14.07
C GLY A 701 -21.94 -78.40 13.91
N ALA A 702 -21.16 -79.03 14.78
CA ALA A 702 -19.70 -79.05 14.85
C ALA A 702 -18.98 -79.57 13.59
N GLY A 703 -17.71 -79.18 13.42
CA GLY A 703 -16.76 -79.91 12.55
C GLY A 703 -15.49 -79.15 12.20
N ASN A 704 -14.44 -79.29 13.03
CA ASN A 704 -13.05 -79.08 12.61
C ASN A 704 -12.56 -80.30 11.80
N GLY A 705 -11.71 -80.06 10.79
CA GLY A 705 -10.61 -80.97 10.46
C GLY A 705 -10.55 -81.55 9.04
N ASP A 706 -9.39 -81.34 8.42
CA ASP A 706 -8.72 -82.14 7.38
C ASP A 706 -8.94 -81.83 5.88
N ALA A 707 -7.81 -81.42 5.28
CA ALA A 707 -7.42 -81.47 3.86
C ALA A 707 -7.34 -82.95 3.35
N PRO A 708 -7.02 -83.29 2.07
CA PRO A 708 -6.47 -82.47 0.98
C PRO A 708 -7.05 -82.74 -0.45
N GLY A 709 -6.61 -81.97 -1.46
CA GLY A 709 -6.49 -82.51 -2.84
C GLY A 709 -6.83 -81.60 -4.03
N ALA A 710 -5.77 -81.04 -4.63
CA ALA A 710 -5.44 -80.95 -6.07
C ALA A 710 -6.38 -80.24 -7.09
N GLY A 711 -5.80 -79.33 -7.88
CA GLY A 711 -6.32 -79.06 -9.24
C GLY A 711 -5.94 -77.76 -9.96
N ASN A 712 -4.64 -77.52 -10.24
CA ASN A 712 -4.02 -76.86 -11.41
C ASN A 712 -4.63 -75.62 -12.13
N GLY A 713 -3.77 -74.61 -12.35
CA GLY A 713 -3.88 -73.64 -13.45
C GLY A 713 -2.77 -72.57 -13.48
N ASN A 714 -1.68 -72.85 -14.20
CA ASN A 714 -0.44 -72.05 -14.35
C ASN A 714 -0.57 -70.72 -15.12
N GLY A 715 0.35 -69.77 -14.83
CA GLY A 715 0.80 -68.71 -15.74
C GLY A 715 1.84 -67.74 -15.14
N ASN A 716 3.14 -68.02 -15.33
CA ASN A 716 4.37 -67.25 -15.00
C ASN A 716 4.29 -65.71 -15.23
N ALA A 717 4.86 -64.80 -14.40
CA ALA A 717 6.27 -64.52 -13.99
C ALA A 717 7.19 -64.03 -15.15
N PRO A 718 8.32 -63.30 -14.92
CA PRO A 718 8.98 -62.87 -13.65
C PRO A 718 9.35 -61.36 -13.59
N GLY A 719 9.63 -60.73 -12.45
CA GLY A 719 10.88 -60.75 -11.65
C GLY A 719 11.21 -59.28 -11.28
N THR A 720 11.90 -58.86 -10.22
CA THR A 720 12.81 -59.44 -9.19
C THR A 720 13.01 -58.29 -8.17
N ASP A 721 12.86 -58.52 -6.86
CA ASP A 721 13.94 -58.77 -5.86
C ASP A 721 14.55 -57.45 -5.32
N THR A 722 14.96 -57.21 -4.06
CA THR A 722 15.29 -57.98 -2.84
C THR A 722 15.36 -56.95 -1.69
N GLY A 723 14.99 -57.24 -0.44
CA GLY A 723 15.91 -57.74 0.59
C GLY A 723 16.25 -56.64 1.62
N THR A 724 15.75 -56.70 2.87
CA THR A 724 16.40 -57.33 4.05
C THR A 724 17.82 -56.83 4.28
N GLY A 725 18.24 -56.28 5.42
CA GLY A 725 17.75 -56.30 6.80
C GLY A 725 18.98 -56.23 7.72
N THR A 726 18.73 -56.13 9.03
CA THR A 726 19.66 -56.47 10.15
C THR A 726 20.84 -55.50 10.39
N ASP A 727 21.22 -55.11 11.61
CA ASP A 727 20.85 -55.56 12.95
C ASP A 727 21.49 -54.63 14.02
N LEU A 728 20.80 -54.48 15.17
CA LEU A 728 21.29 -54.54 16.56
C LEU A 728 22.39 -53.54 17.03
N ALA A 729 22.46 -53.04 18.27
CA ALA A 729 21.67 -53.04 19.51
C ALA A 729 22.46 -52.18 20.53
N GLY A 730 21.82 -51.69 21.60
CA GLY A 730 22.52 -51.47 22.90
C GLY A 730 22.46 -50.07 23.52
N ASP A 731 21.54 -49.94 24.49
CA ASP A 731 21.36 -48.95 25.58
C ASP A 731 22.55 -48.95 26.60
N PRO A 732 22.63 -48.17 27.72
CA PRO A 732 22.03 -46.89 28.16
C PRO A 732 23.04 -45.85 28.79
N ALA A 733 22.51 -44.67 29.16
CA ALA A 733 22.89 -43.76 30.27
C ALA A 733 24.23 -42.96 30.24
N ASP A 734 24.14 -41.62 30.14
CA ASP A 734 24.14 -40.64 31.27
C ASP A 734 24.76 -39.27 30.90
N SER A 735 24.08 -38.22 31.39
CA SER A 735 24.42 -36.80 31.58
C SER A 735 25.53 -36.11 30.77
N THR A 736 25.16 -35.01 30.09
CA THR A 736 25.58 -33.63 30.42
C THR A 736 24.88 -32.58 29.53
N ASN A 737 24.31 -31.55 30.18
CA ASN A 737 24.05 -30.17 29.70
C ASN A 737 23.16 -29.99 28.45
N ALA A 738 22.11 -29.17 28.40
CA ALA A 738 21.53 -28.18 29.31
C ALA A 738 20.07 -27.93 28.88
N GLY A 739 19.16 -27.76 29.86
CA GLY A 739 17.89 -27.04 29.64
C GLY A 739 18.20 -25.58 29.33
N GLY A 740 17.33 -24.78 28.71
CA GLY A 740 15.90 -24.69 28.87
C GLY A 740 15.59 -23.19 28.80
N ASP A 741 14.70 -22.86 27.89
CA ASP A 741 13.79 -21.72 27.80
C ASP A 741 13.86 -20.50 28.77
N LEU A 742 13.70 -19.35 28.10
CA LEU A 742 12.95 -18.14 28.45
C LEU A 742 13.52 -17.05 29.38
N ALA A 743 13.47 -15.84 28.79
CA ALA A 743 13.20 -14.50 29.33
C ALA A 743 14.03 -13.95 30.49
N TYR A 744 14.73 -12.83 30.24
CA TYR A 744 14.55 -11.65 31.09
C TYR A 744 14.95 -10.33 30.39
N THR A 745 14.09 -9.35 30.64
CA THR A 745 14.15 -7.92 30.39
C THR A 745 15.32 -7.22 31.08
N GLY A 746 15.83 -6.13 30.50
CA GLY A 746 16.66 -5.20 31.26
C GLY A 746 17.40 -4.18 30.42
N ALA A 747 16.85 -2.98 30.36
CA ALA A 747 17.65 -1.78 30.16
C ALA A 747 18.66 -1.65 31.32
N ASP A 748 19.91 -1.29 31.01
CA ASP A 748 20.61 -0.27 31.81
C ASP A 748 21.73 0.39 31.01
N LEU A 749 21.78 1.71 31.20
CA LEU A 749 22.65 2.70 30.56
C LEU A 749 24.04 2.76 31.21
N THR A 750 24.91 3.54 30.53
CA THR A 750 26.21 4.14 30.94
C THR A 750 27.43 3.32 30.49
N VAL A 751 28.43 3.81 29.74
CA VAL A 751 29.07 5.14 29.55
C VAL A 751 29.73 5.13 28.13
N PRO A 752 29.52 6.11 27.21
CA PRO A 752 30.26 7.38 27.23
C PRO A 752 29.44 8.57 26.66
N GLY A 753 28.38 9.01 27.36
CA GLY A 753 27.55 10.15 26.94
C GLY A 753 27.93 11.51 27.54
N ILE A 754 28.80 11.54 28.56
CA ILE A 754 29.05 12.78 29.34
C ILE A 754 30.12 13.68 28.70
N ALA A 755 31.00 13.16 27.85
CA ALA A 755 32.02 13.96 27.17
C ALA A 755 31.48 14.76 25.96
N ALA A 756 30.49 14.22 25.24
CA ALA A 756 29.90 14.90 24.08
C ALA A 756 28.95 16.03 24.47
N GLY A 757 28.17 15.87 25.55
CA GLY A 757 27.23 16.89 26.04
C GLY A 757 27.92 18.15 26.59
N LEU A 758 29.10 18.02 27.21
CA LEU A 758 29.86 19.15 27.73
C LEU A 758 30.55 19.97 26.62
N LEU A 759 30.94 19.33 25.50
CA LEU A 759 31.51 20.01 24.34
C LEU A 759 30.44 20.79 23.54
N LEU A 760 29.22 20.25 23.45
CA LEU A 760 28.08 20.93 22.81
C LEU A 760 27.60 22.15 23.62
N LEU A 761 27.53 22.05 24.96
CA LEU A 761 27.19 23.22 25.80
C LEU A 761 28.27 24.31 25.77
N ALA A 762 29.55 23.95 25.74
CA ALA A 762 30.64 24.93 25.64
C ALA A 762 30.63 25.67 24.29
N GLY A 763 30.32 24.97 23.19
CA GLY A 763 30.19 25.55 21.85
C GLY A 763 29.03 26.55 21.73
N ILE A 764 27.86 26.21 22.29
CA ILE A 764 26.68 27.09 22.28
C ILE A 764 26.93 28.34 23.13
N THR A 765 27.58 28.20 24.29
CA THR A 765 27.89 29.33 25.18
C THR A 765 28.90 30.29 24.54
N ALA A 766 29.89 29.76 23.81
CA ALA A 766 30.85 30.57 23.05
C ALA A 766 30.18 31.31 21.87
N LEU A 767 29.26 30.66 21.15
CA LEU A 767 28.53 31.27 20.03
C LEU A 767 27.63 32.43 20.49
N VAL A 768 26.96 32.27 21.65
CA VAL A 768 26.13 33.32 22.26
C VAL A 768 27.00 34.49 22.78
N ALA A 769 28.18 34.20 23.33
CA ALA A 769 29.13 35.24 23.76
C ALA A 769 29.70 36.04 22.57
N VAL A 770 30.02 35.38 21.45
CA VAL A 770 30.50 36.02 20.21
C VAL A 770 29.39 36.86 19.56
N ARG A 771 28.14 36.36 19.50
CA ARG A 771 26.99 37.15 19.01
C ARG A 771 26.70 38.37 19.88
N ARG A 772 26.77 38.25 21.21
CA ARG A 772 26.62 39.40 22.13
C ARG A 772 27.76 40.42 22.02
N LYS A 773 28.98 39.99 21.70
CA LYS A 773 30.13 40.88 21.49
C LYS A 773 30.04 41.63 20.15
N ARG A 774 29.58 40.97 19.07
CA ARG A 774 29.28 41.63 17.78
C ARG A 774 28.17 42.68 17.93
N ALA A 775 27.05 42.33 18.54
CA ALA A 775 25.94 43.27 18.77
C ALA A 775 26.33 44.52 19.60
N ARG A 776 27.29 44.38 20.54
CA ARG A 776 27.83 45.53 21.30
C ARG A 776 28.82 46.38 20.52
N THR A 777 29.49 45.79 19.52
CA THR A 777 30.43 46.50 18.66
C THR A 777 29.67 47.28 17.59
N ASP A 778 28.63 46.68 17.02
CA ASP A 778 27.76 47.33 16.04
C ASP A 778 26.92 48.46 16.66
N ALA A 779 26.54 48.33 17.94
CA ALA A 779 25.88 49.40 18.70
C ALA A 779 26.81 50.58 19.05
N SER A 780 28.13 50.40 19.05
CA SER A 780 29.10 51.50 19.28
C SER A 780 29.54 52.23 18.01
N VAL A 781 29.14 51.76 16.83
CA VAL A 781 29.46 52.37 15.53
C VAL A 781 28.29 53.22 14.98
N GLN A 782 27.13 53.21 15.64
CA GLN A 782 25.99 54.11 15.32
C GLN A 782 25.82 55.29 16.30
N THR A 783 26.77 55.50 17.21
CA THR A 783 26.84 56.71 18.04
C THR A 783 28.28 57.22 18.10
N ASP A 784 28.77 57.69 16.95
CA ASP A 784 29.77 58.77 16.81
C ASP A 784 29.61 59.44 15.44
#